data_AF-A0A9D6K5W6-F1
#
_entry.id   AF-A0A9D6K5W6-F1
#
_cell.length_a   1.000
_cell.length_b   1.000
_cell.length_c   1.000
_cell.angle_alpha   90.00
_cell.angle_beta   90.00
_cell.angle_gamma   90.00
#
_symmetry.space_group_name_H-M   'P 1'
#
loop_
_entity.id
_entity.type
_entity.pdbx_description
1 polymer ?
#
loop_
_entity_poly.entity_id
_entity_poly.type
_entity_poly.pdbx_seq_one_letter_code
_entity_poly.pdbx_strand_id
1 'polypeptide(L)'
;MILKRIIERLGGYTIKTRLVMAFIALISIPMLISTLIVSNLITKKLAGLSHQRLKLAASNIKGNLEKDTKKLLTEQASYYARSGEIVLGVGLNASKQEFQNLLLPVRKILNIDVVEVLDQNGVVLAREWKDTGQREVAISSPDLISTALSGKDFVSLIEGQKGINLIVGSPISSNNKTIGIFVLGRYIDTEFLESLKSITGMDSLLSNSKGEIVLSTAKIDKGEKIKDITLANKSKDGINIYTGTINKEEWHLASIELKDWKENTIATLYIIDSLSSLKDDVNKIRYTLILMTSIFLAVVILLGVITARRIVNPIERIIGLLKNIAEGEADLTKRLDISSKDEVGQLAGWFNTFVGTMEGIIKKVSEASENVVNTMGSISNFSKSVTASAQKQSVSIENTAASLNQMDSSLNKVSEHMTELSTISDDVASSVTEIVSSIQEVSKQAEKSAISVDETSSSIVEMGQSITEVSKEVESLTSMAEETAASISEISTSIKEVEKGAKLSADRSEQTLKLAQDGKEAVSKTLDGMHAIKESVEGSANIVKKLGDKSKEIDKILNVINEIAEQTTLLALNAAIIAAQAGEHGRGFAVVADEIKNLAERTAVSIKEIDPIIKSIQTETQDAAKAMDSGLKSMRDGVKLSTLAGNALHKIAVSAEDTRNMVFQIAKATLEQSKGSEQIKISMSNVTRSVNTILKATQEQATGGRRISLAAEEIREVTGQVKKATLEQSKGSSQISKAMGDIASKVQSVLRSINEQKGESELILKAISNIEDTTTENVDRVSSMDFEVVKLTDLVKQLQDQVGRFKV
;
A
#
# COMPACT_ATOMS: atom_id res chain seq x y z
N MET A 1 -16.12 70.89 -22.11
CA MET A 1 -16.99 71.25 -23.25
C MET A 1 -18.45 71.51 -22.83
N ILE A 2 -19.14 70.59 -22.15
CA ILE A 2 -20.52 70.79 -21.66
C ILE A 2 -20.64 72.05 -20.78
N LEU A 3 -19.72 72.26 -19.83
CA LEU A 3 -19.68 73.45 -18.97
C LEU A 3 -19.66 74.76 -19.77
N LYS A 4 -18.96 74.80 -20.91
CA LYS A 4 -18.86 75.99 -21.78
C LYS A 4 -20.19 76.27 -22.49
N ARG A 5 -20.89 75.23 -22.98
CA ARG A 5 -22.24 75.35 -23.57
C ARG A 5 -23.32 75.73 -22.55
N ILE A 6 -23.17 75.37 -21.28
CA ILE A 6 -24.06 75.83 -20.19
C ILE A 6 -23.84 77.32 -19.93
N ILE A 7 -22.58 77.78 -19.87
CA ILE A 7 -22.23 79.19 -19.71
C ILE A 7 -22.70 80.04 -20.91
N GLU A 8 -22.55 79.54 -22.14
CA GLU A 8 -23.00 80.22 -23.37
C GLU A 8 -24.53 80.32 -23.49
N ARG A 9 -25.31 79.41 -22.87
CA ARG A 9 -26.79 79.52 -22.80
C ARG A 9 -27.30 80.46 -21.69
N LEU A 10 -26.42 81.02 -20.84
CA LEU A 10 -26.79 81.96 -19.76
C LEU A 10 -26.73 83.45 -20.19
N GLY A 11 -26.97 83.71 -21.48
CA GLY A 11 -26.95 85.05 -22.07
C GLY A 11 -27.95 86.06 -21.48
N GLY A 12 -29.12 85.59 -21.01
CA GLY A 12 -30.22 86.44 -20.53
C GLY A 12 -30.28 86.70 -19.02
N TYR A 13 -29.32 86.23 -18.22
CA TYR A 13 -29.40 86.30 -16.76
C TYR A 13 -28.36 87.25 -16.14
N THR A 14 -28.80 88.01 -15.12
CA THR A 14 -27.99 89.01 -14.40
C THR A 14 -26.74 88.39 -13.75
N ILE A 15 -25.69 89.21 -13.53
CA ILE A 15 -24.43 88.83 -12.85
C ILE A 15 -24.69 88.05 -11.54
N LYS A 16 -25.68 88.51 -10.79
CA LYS A 16 -26.26 87.89 -9.58
C LYS A 16 -26.61 86.41 -9.74
N THR A 17 -27.16 86.03 -10.88
CA THR A 17 -27.59 84.66 -11.21
C THR A 17 -26.42 83.81 -11.75
N ARG A 18 -25.47 84.44 -12.47
CA ARG A 18 -24.27 83.78 -13.00
C ARG A 18 -23.33 83.28 -11.90
N LEU A 19 -23.16 84.06 -10.83
CA LEU A 19 -22.31 83.69 -9.69
C LEU A 19 -22.84 82.45 -8.93
N VAL A 20 -24.15 82.36 -8.72
CA VAL A 20 -24.80 81.21 -8.04
C VAL A 20 -24.76 79.95 -8.92
N MET A 21 -25.07 80.08 -10.21
CA MET A 21 -25.02 78.96 -11.16
C MET A 21 -23.61 78.41 -11.36
N ALA A 22 -22.57 79.26 -11.29
CA ALA A 22 -21.18 78.83 -11.40
C ALA A 22 -20.74 77.94 -10.21
N PHE A 23 -21.12 78.29 -8.98
CA PHE A 23 -20.79 77.49 -7.78
C PHE A 23 -21.46 76.12 -7.78
N ILE A 24 -22.74 76.05 -8.16
CA ILE A 24 -23.49 74.78 -8.23
C ILE A 24 -22.90 73.87 -9.33
N ALA A 25 -22.53 74.43 -10.49
CA ALA A 25 -21.96 73.65 -11.58
C ALA A 25 -20.55 73.09 -11.29
N LEU A 26 -19.74 73.76 -10.44
CA LEU A 26 -18.35 73.38 -10.20
C LEU A 26 -18.20 72.22 -9.19
N ILE A 27 -19.13 72.09 -8.24
CA ILE A 27 -18.99 71.17 -7.09
C ILE A 27 -19.87 69.91 -7.24
N SER A 28 -21.09 70.03 -7.80
CA SER A 28 -22.02 68.90 -7.90
C SER A 28 -21.57 67.82 -8.91
N ILE A 29 -20.93 68.23 -10.00
CA ILE A 29 -20.63 67.34 -11.14
C ILE A 29 -19.47 66.38 -10.84
N PRO A 30 -18.32 66.79 -10.26
CA PRO A 30 -17.23 65.86 -9.95
C PRO A 30 -17.61 64.81 -8.90
N MET A 31 -18.43 65.19 -7.91
CA MET A 31 -18.80 64.33 -6.78
C MET A 31 -19.73 63.18 -7.23
N LEU A 32 -20.76 63.48 -8.03
CA LEU A 32 -21.64 62.47 -8.64
C LEU A 32 -20.87 61.51 -9.57
N ILE A 33 -19.88 62.02 -10.32
CA ILE A 33 -19.02 61.20 -11.17
C ILE A 33 -18.14 60.27 -10.32
N SER A 34 -17.59 60.75 -9.20
CA SER A 34 -16.79 59.93 -8.27
C SER A 34 -17.58 58.73 -7.72
N THR A 35 -18.81 58.95 -7.22
CA THR A 35 -19.64 57.88 -6.67
C THR A 35 -19.99 56.81 -7.71
N LEU A 36 -20.24 57.22 -8.96
CA LEU A 36 -20.48 56.32 -10.10
C LEU A 36 -19.23 55.54 -10.51
N ILE A 37 -18.06 56.16 -10.51
CA ILE A 37 -16.77 55.51 -10.82
C ILE A 37 -16.41 54.46 -9.77
N VAL A 38 -16.51 54.81 -8.47
CA VAL A 38 -16.19 53.88 -7.37
C VAL A 38 -17.12 52.67 -7.36
N SER A 39 -18.44 52.88 -7.54
CA SER A 39 -19.41 51.78 -7.63
C SER A 39 -19.13 50.83 -8.82
N ASN A 40 -18.74 51.37 -9.98
CA ASN A 40 -18.38 50.55 -11.14
C ASN A 40 -17.04 49.82 -10.97
N LEU A 41 -16.06 50.43 -10.29
CA LEU A 41 -14.76 49.80 -10.00
C LEU A 41 -14.91 48.60 -9.06
N ILE A 42 -15.74 48.72 -8.01
CA ILE A 42 -16.03 47.62 -7.08
C ILE A 42 -16.67 46.44 -7.83
N THR A 43 -17.73 46.71 -8.61
CA THR A 43 -18.44 45.66 -9.38
C THR A 43 -17.52 44.93 -10.36
N LYS A 44 -16.67 45.67 -11.10
CA LYS A 44 -15.68 45.06 -12.01
C LYS A 44 -14.62 44.22 -11.28
N LYS A 45 -14.20 44.62 -10.07
CA LYS A 45 -13.14 43.93 -9.32
C LYS A 45 -13.65 42.65 -8.65
N LEU A 46 -14.91 42.61 -8.19
CA LEU A 46 -15.55 41.38 -7.72
C LEU A 46 -15.67 40.32 -8.82
N ALA A 47 -16.13 40.72 -10.02
CA ALA A 47 -16.25 39.79 -11.14
C ALA A 47 -14.91 39.09 -11.47
N GLY A 48 -13.80 39.84 -11.49
CA GLY A 48 -12.46 39.29 -11.72
C GLY A 48 -11.99 38.27 -10.69
N LEU A 49 -12.37 38.44 -9.40
CA LEU A 49 -12.03 37.50 -8.33
C LEU A 49 -12.77 36.16 -8.47
N SER A 50 -14.06 36.19 -8.81
CA SER A 50 -14.84 34.99 -9.12
C SER A 50 -14.24 34.23 -10.32
N HIS A 51 -13.87 34.94 -11.40
CA HIS A 51 -13.19 34.34 -12.55
C HIS A 51 -11.86 33.66 -12.18
N GLN A 52 -11.06 34.26 -11.28
CA GLN A 52 -9.80 33.65 -10.83
C GLN A 52 -10.03 32.37 -10.00
N ARG A 53 -11.02 32.37 -9.08
CA ARG A 53 -11.37 31.18 -8.29
C ARG A 53 -11.89 30.04 -9.16
N LEU A 54 -12.84 30.33 -10.04
CA LEU A 54 -13.38 29.37 -11.01
C LEU A 54 -12.28 28.79 -11.91
N LYS A 55 -11.36 29.63 -12.41
CA LYS A 55 -10.24 29.14 -13.23
C LYS A 55 -9.31 28.22 -12.44
N LEU A 56 -8.96 28.57 -11.20
CA LEU A 56 -8.06 27.76 -10.38
C LEU A 56 -8.68 26.38 -10.08
N ALA A 57 -9.95 26.35 -9.69
CA ALA A 57 -10.68 25.11 -9.45
C ALA A 57 -10.81 24.25 -10.72
N ALA A 58 -11.14 24.86 -11.86
CA ALA A 58 -11.20 24.16 -13.15
C ALA A 58 -9.83 23.61 -13.58
N SER A 59 -8.74 24.35 -13.33
CA SER A 59 -7.38 23.90 -13.62
C SER A 59 -6.98 22.72 -12.74
N ASN A 60 -7.32 22.75 -11.46
CA ASN A 60 -7.04 21.65 -10.53
C ASN A 60 -7.87 20.40 -10.88
N ILE A 61 -9.17 20.55 -11.16
CA ILE A 61 -10.05 19.44 -11.54
C ILE A 61 -9.61 18.83 -12.88
N LYS A 62 -9.32 19.66 -13.89
CA LYS A 62 -8.80 19.18 -15.17
C LYS A 62 -7.47 18.44 -15.00
N GLY A 63 -6.54 19.00 -14.23
CA GLY A 63 -5.26 18.35 -13.92
C GLY A 63 -5.42 16.99 -13.23
N ASN A 64 -6.19 16.92 -12.15
CA ASN A 64 -6.43 15.69 -11.38
C ASN A 64 -7.17 14.63 -12.22
N LEU A 65 -8.11 15.05 -13.08
CA LEU A 65 -8.84 14.13 -13.95
C LEU A 65 -7.96 13.62 -15.09
N GLU A 66 -7.25 14.50 -15.81
CA GLU A 66 -6.44 14.13 -16.97
C GLU A 66 -5.14 13.42 -16.61
N LYS A 67 -4.48 13.80 -15.52
CA LYS A 67 -3.13 13.35 -15.18
C LYS A 67 -3.11 12.26 -14.12
N ASP A 68 -3.84 12.43 -13.03
CA ASP A 68 -3.70 11.54 -11.86
C ASP A 68 -4.74 10.40 -11.91
N THR A 69 -6.01 10.71 -12.18
CA THR A 69 -7.09 9.71 -12.24
C THR A 69 -6.91 8.75 -13.43
N LYS A 70 -6.67 9.28 -14.64
CA LYS A 70 -6.42 8.46 -15.84
C LYS A 70 -5.17 7.59 -15.68
N LYS A 71 -4.07 8.15 -15.15
CA LYS A 71 -2.82 7.41 -14.94
C LYS A 71 -2.98 6.30 -13.92
N LEU A 72 -3.57 6.59 -12.76
CA LEU A 72 -3.80 5.60 -11.69
C LEU A 72 -4.65 4.42 -12.19
N LEU A 73 -5.76 4.69 -12.90
CA LEU A 73 -6.59 3.63 -13.47
C LEU A 73 -5.85 2.84 -14.57
N THR A 74 -4.92 3.46 -15.30
CA THR A 74 -4.05 2.77 -16.27
C THR A 74 -3.05 1.86 -15.59
N GLU A 75 -2.36 2.34 -14.55
CA GLU A 75 -1.41 1.54 -13.78
C GLU A 75 -2.11 0.36 -13.09
N GLN A 76 -3.31 0.56 -12.57
CA GLN A 76 -4.16 -0.50 -12.01
C GLN A 76 -4.64 -1.50 -13.08
N ALA A 77 -5.13 -1.04 -14.23
CA ALA A 77 -5.54 -1.92 -15.32
C ALA A 77 -4.36 -2.76 -15.85
N SER A 78 -3.19 -2.13 -16.06
CA SER A 78 -1.97 -2.78 -16.55
C SER A 78 -1.40 -3.78 -15.52
N TYR A 79 -1.55 -3.52 -14.22
CA TYR A 79 -1.18 -4.45 -13.15
C TYR A 79 -2.03 -5.73 -13.21
N TYR A 80 -3.36 -5.59 -13.18
CA TYR A 80 -4.26 -6.75 -13.20
C TYR A 80 -4.25 -7.50 -14.54
N ALA A 81 -4.06 -6.81 -15.67
CA ALA A 81 -3.88 -7.43 -16.98
C ALA A 81 -2.67 -8.38 -17.05
N ARG A 82 -1.66 -8.16 -16.21
CA ARG A 82 -0.44 -8.98 -16.09
C ARG A 82 -0.49 -9.97 -14.92
N SER A 83 -1.55 -9.94 -14.10
CA SER A 83 -1.68 -10.86 -12.98
C SER A 83 -1.84 -12.30 -13.48
N GLY A 84 -1.12 -13.24 -12.85
CA GLY A 84 -1.09 -14.63 -13.31
C GLY A 84 -2.48 -15.27 -13.35
N GLU A 85 -3.36 -14.90 -12.44
CA GLU A 85 -4.75 -15.38 -12.37
C GLU A 85 -5.60 -14.92 -13.57
N ILE A 86 -5.53 -13.64 -13.95
CA ILE A 86 -6.22 -13.10 -15.13
C ILE A 86 -5.65 -13.72 -16.41
N VAL A 87 -4.32 -13.80 -16.52
CA VAL A 87 -3.63 -14.35 -17.70
C VAL A 87 -3.94 -15.84 -17.88
N LEU A 88 -3.94 -16.63 -16.81
CA LEU A 88 -4.31 -18.05 -16.84
C LEU A 88 -5.81 -18.24 -17.15
N GLY A 89 -6.69 -17.44 -16.54
CA GLY A 89 -8.13 -17.50 -16.80
C GLY A 89 -8.46 -17.30 -18.28
N VAL A 90 -7.83 -16.31 -18.93
CA VAL A 90 -7.99 -16.07 -20.38
C VAL A 90 -7.33 -17.17 -21.21
N GLY A 91 -6.11 -17.58 -20.85
CA GLY A 91 -5.36 -18.61 -21.59
C GLY A 91 -6.01 -20.00 -21.57
N LEU A 92 -6.78 -20.31 -20.53
CA LEU A 92 -7.46 -21.62 -20.34
C LEU A 92 -8.94 -21.61 -20.72
N ASN A 93 -9.49 -20.50 -21.24
CA ASN A 93 -10.92 -20.32 -21.47
C ASN A 93 -11.77 -20.66 -20.22
N ALA A 94 -11.39 -20.11 -19.05
CA ALA A 94 -12.14 -20.31 -17.82
C ALA A 94 -13.62 -19.94 -17.99
N SER A 95 -14.49 -20.65 -17.29
CA SER A 95 -15.93 -20.41 -17.37
C SER A 95 -16.28 -19.02 -16.86
N LYS A 96 -17.41 -18.49 -17.36
CA LYS A 96 -17.93 -17.17 -16.94
C LYS A 96 -18.08 -17.04 -15.42
N GLN A 97 -18.41 -18.13 -14.72
CA GLN A 97 -18.57 -18.16 -13.27
C GLN A 97 -17.21 -18.07 -12.54
N GLU A 98 -16.17 -18.74 -13.05
CA GLU A 98 -14.82 -18.70 -12.47
C GLU A 98 -14.22 -17.30 -12.61
N PHE A 99 -14.35 -16.68 -13.78
CA PHE A 99 -13.96 -15.29 -13.95
C PHE A 99 -14.76 -14.33 -13.04
N GLN A 100 -16.08 -14.49 -12.89
CA GLN A 100 -16.86 -13.63 -12.00
C GLN A 100 -16.36 -13.69 -10.55
N ASN A 101 -16.02 -14.88 -10.06
CA ASN A 101 -15.40 -15.04 -8.74
C ASN A 101 -14.02 -14.35 -8.65
N LEU A 102 -13.30 -14.22 -9.77
CA LEU A 102 -12.01 -13.55 -9.85
C LEU A 102 -12.12 -12.01 -9.91
N LEU A 103 -13.11 -11.49 -10.63
CA LEU A 103 -13.29 -10.04 -10.83
C LEU A 103 -13.95 -9.34 -9.63
N LEU A 104 -14.77 -10.04 -8.84
CA LEU A 104 -15.49 -9.47 -7.70
C LEU A 104 -14.57 -8.93 -6.59
N PRO A 105 -13.49 -9.63 -6.16
CA PRO A 105 -12.48 -9.06 -5.27
C PRO A 105 -11.81 -7.83 -5.88
N VAL A 106 -11.38 -7.90 -7.14
CA VAL A 106 -10.67 -6.81 -7.82
C VAL A 106 -11.51 -5.54 -7.89
N ARG A 107 -12.79 -5.65 -8.26
CA ARG A 107 -13.73 -4.52 -8.30
C ARG A 107 -13.90 -3.86 -6.93
N LYS A 108 -14.00 -4.66 -5.86
CA LYS A 108 -14.14 -4.17 -4.48
C LYS A 108 -12.86 -3.50 -3.97
N ILE A 109 -11.70 -4.11 -4.21
CA ILE A 109 -10.39 -3.59 -3.79
C ILE A 109 -10.09 -2.25 -4.47
N LEU A 110 -10.36 -2.13 -5.77
CA LEU A 110 -10.13 -0.91 -6.53
C LEU A 110 -11.20 0.17 -6.34
N ASN A 111 -12.31 -0.14 -5.65
CA ASN A 111 -13.50 0.71 -5.51
C ASN A 111 -13.98 1.34 -6.84
N ILE A 112 -14.08 0.48 -7.85
CA ILE A 112 -14.51 0.83 -9.21
C ILE A 112 -15.88 0.25 -9.52
N ASP A 113 -16.54 0.84 -10.52
CA ASP A 113 -17.93 0.53 -10.79
C ASP A 113 -18.10 -0.67 -11.72
N VAL A 114 -17.14 -0.90 -12.63
CA VAL A 114 -17.13 -2.02 -13.58
C VAL A 114 -15.72 -2.59 -13.73
N VAL A 115 -15.64 -3.92 -13.77
CA VAL A 115 -14.47 -4.68 -14.25
C VAL A 115 -14.93 -5.60 -15.37
N GLU A 116 -14.18 -5.66 -16.46
CA GLU A 116 -14.50 -6.47 -17.64
C GLU A 116 -13.25 -7.16 -18.20
N VAL A 117 -13.42 -8.36 -18.75
CA VAL A 117 -12.38 -9.11 -19.45
C VAL A 117 -12.91 -9.54 -20.82
N LEU A 118 -12.18 -9.19 -21.88
CA LEU A 118 -12.45 -9.59 -23.25
C LEU A 118 -11.38 -10.58 -23.75
N ASP A 119 -11.74 -11.46 -24.67
CA ASP A 119 -10.81 -12.35 -25.37
C ASP A 119 -10.07 -11.64 -26.53
N GLN A 120 -9.19 -12.38 -27.21
CA GLN A 120 -8.45 -11.94 -28.40
C GLN A 120 -9.34 -11.54 -29.60
N ASN A 121 -10.65 -11.81 -29.57
CA ASN A 121 -11.63 -11.46 -30.59
C ASN A 121 -12.49 -10.24 -30.19
N GLY A 122 -12.30 -9.68 -28.98
CA GLY A 122 -13.17 -8.63 -28.43
C GLY A 122 -14.50 -9.15 -27.89
N VAL A 123 -14.62 -10.45 -27.58
CA VAL A 123 -15.79 -11.05 -26.94
C VAL A 123 -15.63 -10.99 -25.43
N VAL A 124 -16.65 -10.51 -24.73
CA VAL A 124 -16.68 -10.41 -23.26
C VAL A 124 -16.73 -11.80 -22.62
N LEU A 125 -15.62 -12.21 -22.00
CA LEU A 125 -15.52 -13.46 -21.23
C LEU A 125 -16.26 -13.31 -19.89
N ALA A 126 -16.04 -12.18 -19.20
CA ALA A 126 -16.73 -11.86 -17.96
C ALA A 126 -16.80 -10.35 -17.70
N ARG A 127 -17.79 -9.97 -16.88
CA ARG A 127 -18.01 -8.62 -16.37
C ARG A 127 -18.59 -8.69 -14.97
N GLU A 128 -18.18 -7.75 -14.14
CA GLU A 128 -18.58 -7.58 -12.75
C GLU A 128 -18.81 -6.08 -12.46
N TRP A 129 -19.83 -5.73 -11.66
CA TRP A 129 -20.28 -4.34 -11.51
C TRP A 129 -20.79 -4.00 -10.10
N LYS A 130 -20.83 -2.71 -9.74
CA LYS A 130 -21.20 -2.22 -8.39
C LYS A 130 -22.69 -2.40 -8.05
N ASP A 131 -23.59 -2.44 -9.03
CA ASP A 131 -25.04 -2.48 -8.81
C ASP A 131 -25.76 -3.51 -9.72
N THR A 132 -26.62 -4.34 -9.15
CA THR A 132 -27.24 -5.50 -9.83
C THR A 132 -28.40 -5.13 -10.78
N GLY A 133 -28.81 -3.87 -10.82
CA GLY A 133 -30.03 -3.45 -11.50
C GLY A 133 -30.00 -3.44 -13.04
N GLN A 134 -28.94 -2.93 -13.68
CA GLN A 134 -28.97 -2.62 -15.13
C GLN A 134 -27.63 -2.83 -15.84
N ARG A 135 -27.69 -3.37 -17.07
CA ARG A 135 -26.56 -3.95 -17.80
C ARG A 135 -26.02 -3.03 -18.92
N GLU A 136 -25.25 -1.98 -18.64
CA GLU A 136 -24.53 -1.29 -19.74
C GLU A 136 -23.33 -0.44 -19.32
N VAL A 137 -22.18 -1.11 -19.17
CA VAL A 137 -20.89 -0.59 -19.67
C VAL A 137 -20.22 -1.75 -20.38
N ALA A 138 -20.21 -1.71 -21.69
CA ALA A 138 -19.40 -2.58 -22.54
C ALA A 138 -18.44 -1.67 -23.30
N ILE A 139 -17.19 -2.06 -23.51
CA ILE A 139 -16.45 -1.50 -24.63
C ILE A 139 -17.09 -2.05 -25.91
N SER A 140 -17.99 -1.28 -26.50
CA SER A 140 -18.60 -1.56 -27.79
C SER A 140 -17.82 -0.96 -28.96
N SER A 141 -16.75 -0.20 -28.69
CA SER A 141 -15.92 0.47 -29.69
C SER A 141 -14.85 -0.47 -30.28
N PRO A 142 -14.91 -0.81 -31.58
CA PRO A 142 -13.89 -1.64 -32.22
C PRO A 142 -12.50 -0.97 -32.26
N ASP A 143 -12.46 0.37 -32.28
CA ASP A 143 -11.22 1.14 -32.30
C ASP A 143 -10.45 1.02 -30.97
N LEU A 144 -11.16 0.99 -29.84
CA LEU A 144 -10.55 0.81 -28.52
C LEU A 144 -10.09 -0.65 -28.32
N ILE A 145 -10.91 -1.62 -28.72
CA ILE A 145 -10.57 -3.05 -28.70
C ILE A 145 -9.32 -3.31 -29.53
N SER A 146 -9.28 -2.83 -30.78
CA SER A 146 -8.10 -3.01 -31.65
C SER A 146 -6.85 -2.28 -31.13
N THR A 147 -6.99 -1.13 -30.47
CA THR A 147 -5.88 -0.46 -29.77
C THR A 147 -5.29 -1.35 -28.68
N ALA A 148 -6.11 -1.92 -27.80
CA ALA A 148 -5.63 -2.86 -26.78
C ALA A 148 -5.04 -4.14 -27.37
N LEU A 149 -5.69 -4.77 -28.37
CA LEU A 149 -5.16 -5.96 -29.03
C LEU A 149 -3.79 -5.72 -29.70
N SER A 150 -3.51 -4.49 -30.15
CA SER A 150 -2.19 -4.07 -30.65
C SER A 150 -1.09 -3.97 -29.57
N GLY A 151 -1.40 -4.25 -28.31
CA GLY A 151 -0.47 -4.23 -27.18
C GLY A 151 -0.32 -2.86 -26.51
N LYS A 152 -1.31 -1.96 -26.66
CA LYS A 152 -1.27 -0.61 -26.07
C LYS A 152 -2.44 -0.37 -25.12
N ASP A 153 -2.15 0.18 -23.95
CA ASP A 153 -3.18 0.69 -23.06
C ASP A 153 -4.01 1.80 -23.75
N PHE A 154 -5.31 1.86 -23.47
CA PHE A 154 -6.15 2.99 -23.85
C PHE A 154 -6.90 3.53 -22.64
N VAL A 155 -7.18 4.84 -22.68
CA VAL A 155 -8.03 5.53 -21.71
C VAL A 155 -9.04 6.35 -22.48
N SER A 156 -10.33 6.25 -22.15
CA SER A 156 -11.35 7.05 -22.80
C SER A 156 -12.58 7.31 -21.96
N LEU A 157 -13.34 8.32 -22.37
CA LEU A 157 -14.68 8.57 -21.85
C LEU A 157 -15.71 8.02 -22.86
N ILE A 158 -16.74 7.32 -22.36
CA ILE A 158 -17.84 6.79 -23.16
C ILE A 158 -19.19 7.25 -22.57
N GLU A 159 -20.08 7.74 -23.42
CA GLU A 159 -21.48 8.03 -23.07
C GLU A 159 -22.29 6.73 -23.01
N GLY A 160 -22.97 6.47 -21.88
CA GLY A 160 -23.86 5.33 -21.66
C GLY A 160 -25.21 5.76 -21.08
N GLN A 161 -26.17 4.84 -20.95
CA GLN A 161 -27.57 5.19 -20.61
C GLN A 161 -27.76 5.95 -19.29
N LYS A 162 -26.86 5.80 -18.31
CA LYS A 162 -26.92 6.49 -17.01
C LYS A 162 -25.97 7.67 -16.86
N GLY A 163 -25.18 8.00 -17.88
CA GLY A 163 -24.18 9.07 -17.84
C GLY A 163 -22.86 8.65 -18.48
N ILE A 164 -21.78 9.30 -18.06
CA ILE A 164 -20.46 9.12 -18.67
C ILE A 164 -19.65 8.12 -17.86
N ASN A 165 -18.94 7.24 -18.56
CA ASN A 165 -17.98 6.32 -17.99
C ASN A 165 -16.56 6.74 -18.35
N LEU A 166 -15.67 6.86 -17.37
CA LEU A 166 -14.24 6.79 -17.59
C LEU A 166 -13.84 5.32 -17.62
N ILE A 167 -13.36 4.87 -18.77
CA ILE A 167 -12.90 3.50 -18.97
C ILE A 167 -11.41 3.46 -19.33
N VAL A 168 -10.77 2.38 -18.92
CA VAL A 168 -9.37 2.08 -19.19
C VAL A 168 -9.24 0.62 -19.57
N GLY A 169 -8.52 0.32 -20.65
CA GLY A 169 -8.27 -1.04 -21.11
C GLY A 169 -6.80 -1.31 -21.32
N SER A 170 -6.34 -2.46 -20.82
CA SER A 170 -4.95 -2.91 -20.89
C SER A 170 -4.84 -4.30 -21.52
N PRO A 171 -3.81 -4.57 -22.35
CA PRO A 171 -3.63 -5.88 -22.99
C PRO A 171 -3.27 -6.97 -21.97
N ILE A 172 -4.02 -8.06 -21.99
CA ILE A 172 -3.66 -9.31 -21.31
C ILE A 172 -2.75 -10.08 -22.28
N SER A 173 -1.49 -10.29 -21.90
CA SER A 173 -0.48 -10.88 -22.77
C SER A 173 0.13 -12.14 -22.16
N SER A 174 0.29 -13.18 -22.99
CA SER A 174 1.01 -14.41 -22.64
C SER A 174 1.99 -14.74 -23.76
N ASN A 175 3.21 -15.14 -23.43
CA ASN A 175 4.29 -15.45 -24.38
C ASN A 175 4.47 -14.37 -25.48
N ASN A 176 4.44 -13.10 -25.07
CA ASN A 176 4.56 -11.92 -25.95
C ASN A 176 3.45 -11.75 -27.02
N LYS A 177 2.31 -12.44 -26.85
CA LYS A 177 1.10 -12.27 -27.68
C LYS A 177 -0.06 -11.77 -26.80
N THR A 178 -0.80 -10.77 -27.27
CA THR A 178 -2.07 -10.36 -26.65
C THR A 178 -3.11 -11.47 -26.80
N ILE A 179 -3.66 -11.94 -25.68
CA ILE A 179 -4.68 -13.01 -25.61
C ILE A 179 -6.05 -12.48 -25.14
N GLY A 180 -6.11 -11.25 -24.63
CA GLY A 180 -7.33 -10.60 -24.20
C GLY A 180 -7.12 -9.15 -23.78
N ILE A 181 -8.14 -8.53 -23.20
CA ILE A 181 -8.12 -7.15 -22.70
C ILE A 181 -8.72 -7.15 -21.29
N PHE A 182 -8.02 -6.52 -20.34
CA PHE A 182 -8.51 -6.27 -18.99
C PHE A 182 -8.98 -4.82 -18.89
N VAL A 183 -10.16 -4.60 -18.30
CA VAL A 183 -10.89 -3.33 -18.41
C VAL A 183 -11.41 -2.88 -17.07
N LEU A 184 -11.17 -1.61 -16.77
CA LEU A 184 -11.72 -0.92 -15.60
C LEU A 184 -12.64 0.21 -16.06
N GLY A 185 -13.76 0.39 -15.35
CA GLY A 185 -14.73 1.46 -15.61
C GLY A 185 -15.20 2.13 -14.32
N ARG A 186 -15.33 3.46 -14.37
CA ARG A 186 -15.88 4.29 -13.29
C ARG A 186 -16.90 5.30 -13.85
N TYR A 187 -18.05 5.44 -13.20
CA TYR A 187 -19.06 6.43 -13.57
C TYR A 187 -18.64 7.84 -13.13
N ILE A 188 -18.97 8.83 -13.96
CA ILE A 188 -19.05 10.24 -13.55
C ILE A 188 -20.48 10.46 -13.09
N ASP A 189 -20.71 10.27 -11.79
CA ASP A 189 -22.03 10.34 -11.13
C ASP A 189 -22.09 11.50 -10.10
N THR A 190 -23.16 11.56 -9.30
CA THR A 190 -23.30 12.58 -8.25
C THR A 190 -22.28 12.41 -7.13
N GLU A 191 -21.85 11.18 -6.80
CA GLU A 191 -20.81 10.92 -5.78
C GLU A 191 -19.47 11.52 -6.23
N PHE A 192 -19.13 11.35 -7.51
CA PHE A 192 -17.97 11.99 -8.13
C PHE A 192 -18.05 13.53 -8.07
N LEU A 193 -19.19 14.14 -8.46
CA LEU A 193 -19.33 15.60 -8.43
C LEU A 193 -19.29 16.18 -7.00
N GLU A 194 -19.88 15.52 -6.01
CA GLU A 194 -19.77 15.93 -4.60
C GLU A 194 -18.32 15.83 -4.09
N SER A 195 -17.53 14.85 -4.56
CA SER A 195 -16.09 14.81 -4.26
C SER A 195 -15.33 16.02 -4.84
N LEU A 196 -15.70 16.50 -6.04
CA LEU A 196 -15.13 17.71 -6.63
C LEU A 196 -15.52 18.97 -5.84
N LYS A 197 -16.77 19.03 -5.34
CA LYS A 197 -17.25 20.11 -4.47
C LYS A 197 -16.52 20.13 -3.12
N SER A 198 -16.25 18.95 -2.53
CA SER A 198 -15.44 18.85 -1.30
C SER A 198 -13.99 19.32 -1.49
N ILE A 199 -13.43 19.22 -2.71
CA ILE A 199 -12.07 19.68 -3.02
C ILE A 199 -12.02 21.17 -3.37
N THR A 200 -13.04 21.70 -4.05
CA THR A 200 -13.02 23.06 -4.62
C THR A 200 -13.87 24.09 -3.87
N GLY A 201 -14.77 23.65 -2.99
CA GLY A 201 -15.73 24.51 -2.30
C GLY A 201 -16.79 25.13 -3.20
N MET A 202 -16.89 24.71 -4.47
CA MET A 202 -17.83 25.22 -5.47
C MET A 202 -18.71 24.11 -6.02
N ASP A 203 -19.91 24.48 -6.45
CA ASP A 203 -20.84 23.55 -7.08
C ASP A 203 -20.38 23.16 -8.48
N SER A 204 -20.85 22.01 -8.96
CA SER A 204 -20.56 21.52 -10.30
C SER A 204 -21.78 20.91 -10.98
N LEU A 205 -21.81 21.02 -12.31
CA LEU A 205 -22.84 20.53 -13.21
C LEU A 205 -22.20 19.67 -14.28
N LEU A 206 -22.82 18.56 -14.64
CA LEU A 206 -22.47 17.80 -15.83
C LEU A 206 -23.57 18.01 -16.87
N SER A 207 -23.20 18.40 -18.09
CA SER A 207 -24.12 18.47 -19.23
C SER A 207 -23.76 17.44 -20.31
N ASN A 208 -24.77 16.90 -20.98
CA ASN A 208 -24.58 16.03 -22.15
C ASN A 208 -24.12 16.82 -23.39
N SER A 209 -23.84 16.11 -24.48
CA SER A 209 -23.49 16.67 -25.79
C SER A 209 -24.53 17.64 -26.40
N LYS A 210 -25.77 17.70 -25.86
CA LYS A 210 -26.86 18.62 -26.25
C LYS A 210 -26.98 19.85 -25.31
N GLY A 211 -26.09 19.99 -24.33
CA GLY A 211 -26.10 21.08 -23.35
C GLY A 211 -27.17 20.94 -22.26
N GLU A 212 -27.74 19.75 -22.05
CA GLU A 212 -28.74 19.47 -21.00
C GLU A 212 -28.05 19.00 -19.74
N ILE A 213 -28.39 19.59 -18.60
CA ILE A 213 -27.81 19.24 -17.30
C ILE A 213 -28.31 17.85 -16.90
N VAL A 214 -27.39 16.88 -16.81
CA VAL A 214 -27.67 15.49 -16.42
C VAL A 214 -27.40 15.24 -14.94
N LEU A 215 -26.47 15.99 -14.35
CA LEU A 215 -26.11 15.93 -12.92
C LEU A 215 -25.77 17.33 -12.40
N SER A 216 -26.03 17.57 -11.11
CA SER A 216 -25.78 18.84 -10.41
C SER A 216 -25.54 18.57 -8.92
N THR A 217 -24.61 19.31 -8.30
CA THR A 217 -24.46 19.42 -6.82
C THR A 217 -25.20 20.64 -6.24
N ALA A 218 -25.62 21.56 -7.11
CA ALA A 218 -26.48 22.69 -6.78
C ALA A 218 -27.97 22.32 -6.90
N LYS A 219 -28.85 23.17 -6.38
CA LYS A 219 -30.32 23.04 -6.52
C LYS A 219 -30.79 23.45 -7.93
N ILE A 220 -30.42 22.68 -8.93
CA ILE A 220 -30.76 22.85 -10.35
C ILE A 220 -31.36 21.53 -10.85
N ASP A 221 -32.49 21.61 -11.56
CA ASP A 221 -33.23 20.42 -11.99
C ASP A 221 -32.59 19.75 -13.21
N LYS A 222 -32.66 18.41 -13.24
CA LYS A 222 -32.16 17.61 -14.37
C LYS A 222 -32.97 17.90 -15.64
N GLY A 223 -32.29 18.07 -16.77
CA GLY A 223 -32.88 18.40 -18.06
C GLY A 223 -32.97 19.90 -18.35
N GLU A 224 -32.62 20.77 -17.39
CA GLU A 224 -32.45 22.19 -17.69
C GLU A 224 -31.30 22.44 -18.67
N LYS A 225 -31.43 23.52 -19.46
CA LYS A 225 -30.37 24.06 -20.32
C LYS A 225 -29.91 25.38 -19.74
N ILE A 226 -28.60 25.57 -19.68
CA ILE A 226 -27.99 26.86 -19.36
C ILE A 226 -28.35 27.82 -20.50
N LYS A 227 -29.02 28.93 -20.18
CA LYS A 227 -29.45 29.95 -21.15
C LYS A 227 -28.46 31.11 -21.17
N ASP A 228 -28.54 31.94 -22.21
CA ASP A 228 -27.79 33.18 -22.36
C ASP A 228 -26.25 33.06 -22.19
N ILE A 229 -25.69 31.86 -22.47
CA ILE A 229 -24.26 31.58 -22.35
C ILE A 229 -23.45 32.58 -23.16
N THR A 230 -22.69 33.41 -22.45
CA THR A 230 -21.78 34.40 -23.02
C THR A 230 -20.35 34.09 -22.57
N LEU A 231 -19.41 33.98 -23.51
CA LEU A 231 -18.01 33.70 -23.22
C LEU A 231 -17.34 34.94 -22.62
N ALA A 232 -17.07 34.91 -21.31
CA ALA A 232 -16.48 36.01 -20.56
C ALA A 232 -14.94 35.98 -20.60
N ASN A 233 -14.33 34.79 -20.66
CA ASN A 233 -12.88 34.64 -20.82
C ASN A 233 -12.53 33.36 -21.60
N LYS A 234 -11.77 33.50 -22.68
CA LYS A 234 -11.23 32.38 -23.48
C LYS A 234 -9.77 32.14 -23.13
N SER A 235 -9.42 30.98 -22.59
CA SER A 235 -8.02 30.64 -22.25
C SER A 235 -7.40 29.56 -23.13
N LYS A 236 -6.06 29.59 -23.22
CA LYS A 236 -5.25 28.66 -24.03
C LYS A 236 -5.13 27.25 -23.43
N ASP A 237 -5.45 27.08 -22.16
CA ASP A 237 -5.47 25.80 -21.43
C ASP A 237 -6.75 24.98 -21.67
N GLY A 238 -7.67 25.49 -22.49
CA GLY A 238 -8.94 24.84 -22.80
C GLY A 238 -10.00 24.99 -21.70
N ILE A 239 -9.77 25.87 -20.70
CA ILE A 239 -10.78 26.23 -19.70
C ILE A 239 -11.38 27.58 -20.11
N ASN A 240 -12.64 27.55 -20.53
CA ASN A 240 -13.39 28.74 -20.88
C ASN A 240 -14.28 29.16 -19.70
N ILE A 241 -14.34 30.46 -19.42
CA ILE A 241 -15.27 31.02 -18.42
C ILE A 241 -16.43 31.68 -19.14
N TYR A 242 -17.63 31.32 -18.76
CA TYR A 242 -18.89 31.83 -19.27
C TYR A 242 -19.68 32.51 -18.15
N THR A 243 -20.54 33.44 -18.55
CA THR A 243 -21.71 33.85 -17.76
C THR A 243 -22.94 33.23 -18.39
N GLY A 244 -23.85 32.68 -17.59
CA GLY A 244 -25.08 32.05 -18.08
C GLY A 244 -26.21 32.14 -17.07
N THR A 245 -27.44 31.97 -17.54
CA THR A 245 -28.65 32.01 -16.72
C THR A 245 -29.22 30.60 -16.49
N ILE A 246 -29.49 30.27 -15.23
CA ILE A 246 -30.13 29.02 -14.81
C ILE A 246 -31.16 29.37 -13.73
N ASN A 247 -32.41 28.90 -13.86
CA ASN A 247 -33.53 29.31 -13.01
C ASN A 247 -33.69 30.81 -12.73
N LYS A 248 -33.40 31.65 -13.74
CA LYS A 248 -33.39 33.14 -13.69
C LYS A 248 -32.29 33.75 -12.80
N GLU A 249 -31.42 32.94 -12.21
CA GLU A 249 -30.21 33.41 -11.53
C GLU A 249 -29.02 33.47 -12.49
N GLU A 250 -28.08 34.35 -12.19
CA GLU A 250 -26.90 34.67 -13.01
C GLU A 250 -25.68 33.96 -12.42
N TRP A 251 -25.14 33.01 -13.18
CA TRP A 251 -24.04 32.13 -12.77
C TRP A 251 -22.78 32.45 -13.56
N HIS A 252 -21.63 32.40 -12.89
CA HIS A 252 -20.34 32.27 -13.56
C HIS A 252 -20.00 30.78 -13.65
N LEU A 253 -19.59 30.31 -14.82
CA LEU A 253 -19.31 28.91 -15.10
C LEU A 253 -17.93 28.74 -15.73
N ALA A 254 -17.07 27.88 -15.18
CA ALA A 254 -15.87 27.41 -15.87
C ALA A 254 -16.13 26.03 -16.49
N SER A 255 -15.95 25.89 -17.81
CA SER A 255 -16.18 24.64 -18.53
C SER A 255 -14.91 23.80 -18.68
N ILE A 256 -15.06 22.49 -18.53
CA ILE A 256 -14.09 21.47 -18.94
C ILE A 256 -14.82 20.56 -19.95
N GLU A 257 -14.37 20.59 -21.21
CA GLU A 257 -14.86 19.68 -22.25
C GLU A 257 -14.39 18.25 -21.95
N LEU A 258 -15.34 17.32 -21.84
CA LEU A 258 -15.08 15.91 -21.65
C LEU A 258 -15.16 15.20 -23.01
N LYS A 259 -14.03 14.67 -23.46
CA LYS A 259 -13.85 14.12 -24.81
C LYS A 259 -13.64 12.62 -24.85
N ASP A 260 -14.10 12.01 -25.94
CA ASP A 260 -13.83 10.62 -26.31
C ASP A 260 -12.43 10.43 -26.94
N TRP A 261 -12.12 9.20 -27.37
CA TRP A 261 -10.86 8.84 -28.02
C TRP A 261 -10.68 9.39 -29.44
N LYS A 262 -11.70 10.07 -29.99
CA LYS A 262 -11.71 10.72 -31.30
C LYS A 262 -11.75 12.25 -31.18
N GLU A 263 -11.50 12.80 -29.99
CA GLU A 263 -11.58 14.22 -29.65
C GLU A 263 -13.01 14.84 -29.76
N ASN A 264 -14.06 14.02 -29.83
CA ASN A 264 -15.44 14.50 -29.78
C ASN A 264 -15.84 14.84 -28.35
N THR A 265 -16.41 16.02 -28.14
CA THR A 265 -16.98 16.40 -26.84
C THR A 265 -18.30 15.64 -26.60
N ILE A 266 -18.26 14.63 -25.73
CA ILE A 266 -19.45 13.88 -25.33
C ILE A 266 -20.23 14.60 -24.21
N ALA A 267 -19.58 15.49 -23.48
CA ALA A 267 -20.15 16.23 -22.37
C ALA A 267 -19.32 17.44 -21.97
N THR A 268 -19.90 18.33 -21.15
CA THR A 268 -19.17 19.42 -20.51
C THR A 268 -19.42 19.42 -19.01
N LEU A 269 -18.32 19.37 -18.24
CA LEU A 269 -18.32 19.58 -16.79
C LEU A 269 -18.18 21.09 -16.53
N TYR A 270 -19.17 21.70 -15.90
CA TYR A 270 -19.12 23.08 -15.44
C TYR A 270 -18.86 23.11 -13.94
N ILE A 271 -17.97 23.99 -13.50
CA ILE A 271 -17.88 24.43 -12.10
C ILE A 271 -18.56 25.79 -12.02
N ILE A 272 -19.42 25.99 -11.02
CA ILE A 272 -20.31 27.15 -10.95
C ILE A 272 -20.14 27.93 -9.64
N ASP A 273 -20.28 29.24 -9.75
CA ASP A 273 -20.20 30.20 -8.65
C ASP A 273 -21.41 31.14 -8.75
N SER A 274 -22.21 31.23 -7.67
CA SER A 274 -23.46 32.01 -7.64
C SER A 274 -23.18 33.45 -7.23
N LEU A 275 -23.52 34.43 -8.09
CA LEU A 275 -23.25 35.84 -7.78
C LEU A 275 -24.22 36.46 -6.76
N SER A 276 -25.25 35.72 -6.31
CA SER A 276 -26.30 36.18 -5.40
C SER A 276 -25.76 36.55 -4.02
N SER A 277 -24.87 35.74 -3.45
CA SER A 277 -24.23 35.99 -2.14
C SER A 277 -23.36 37.25 -2.09
N LEU A 278 -22.93 37.79 -3.24
CA LEU A 278 -22.08 38.96 -3.35
C LEU A 278 -22.84 40.27 -3.66
N LYS A 279 -24.09 40.19 -4.14
CA LYS A 279 -24.88 41.37 -4.54
C LYS A 279 -25.40 42.16 -3.32
N ASP A 280 -25.73 41.50 -2.22
CA ASP A 280 -26.33 42.15 -1.04
C ASP A 280 -25.34 43.06 -0.28
N ASP A 281 -24.09 42.67 -0.14
CA ASP A 281 -23.08 43.50 0.53
C ASP A 281 -22.68 44.72 -0.31
N VAL A 282 -22.65 44.60 -1.64
CA VAL A 282 -22.47 45.74 -2.54
C VAL A 282 -23.64 46.72 -2.45
N ASN A 283 -24.89 46.22 -2.33
CA ASN A 283 -26.07 47.07 -2.19
C ASN A 283 -26.06 47.86 -0.86
N LYS A 284 -25.67 47.25 0.27
CA LYS A 284 -25.52 47.97 1.56
C LYS A 284 -24.54 49.15 1.44
N ILE A 285 -23.37 48.93 0.83
CA ILE A 285 -22.36 49.99 0.61
C ILE A 285 -22.91 51.11 -0.28
N ARG A 286 -23.70 50.76 -1.31
CA ARG A 286 -24.29 51.72 -2.26
C ARG A 286 -25.29 52.67 -1.61
N TYR A 287 -26.15 52.21 -0.70
CA TYR A 287 -27.14 53.08 -0.04
C TYR A 287 -26.50 54.08 0.93
N THR A 288 -25.47 53.68 1.68
CA THR A 288 -24.76 54.57 2.62
C THR A 288 -24.10 55.76 1.92
N LEU A 289 -23.52 55.55 0.73
CA LEU A 289 -22.89 56.62 -0.06
C LEU A 289 -23.89 57.64 -0.63
N ILE A 290 -25.09 57.21 -1.01
CA ILE A 290 -26.15 58.09 -1.54
C ILE A 290 -26.70 59.00 -0.43
N LEU A 291 -26.84 58.48 0.79
CA LEU A 291 -27.33 59.23 1.95
C LEU A 291 -26.40 60.43 2.28
N MET A 292 -25.09 60.19 2.40
CA MET A 292 -24.12 61.25 2.74
C MET A 292 -24.03 62.35 1.68
N THR A 293 -24.12 62.00 0.39
CA THR A 293 -24.03 62.97 -0.71
C THR A 293 -25.24 63.92 -0.74
N SER A 294 -26.41 63.45 -0.29
CA SER A 294 -27.67 64.22 -0.30
C SER A 294 -27.68 65.34 0.75
N ILE A 295 -27.04 65.11 1.91
CA ILE A 295 -27.00 66.06 3.03
C ILE A 295 -26.11 67.27 2.69
N PHE A 296 -24.98 67.05 2.01
CA PHE A 296 -24.02 68.10 1.67
C PHE A 296 -24.57 69.12 0.66
N LEU A 297 -25.38 68.69 -0.30
CA LEU A 297 -25.93 69.54 -1.35
C LEU A 297 -26.93 70.59 -0.82
N ALA A 298 -27.66 70.27 0.25
CA ALA A 298 -28.65 71.17 0.87
C ALA A 298 -28.00 72.42 1.51
N VAL A 299 -26.79 72.28 2.07
CA VAL A 299 -26.10 73.36 2.80
C VAL A 299 -25.57 74.45 1.86
N VAL A 300 -25.08 74.07 0.68
CA VAL A 300 -24.46 75.00 -0.29
C VAL A 300 -25.49 75.95 -0.92
N ILE A 301 -26.73 75.48 -1.14
CA ILE A 301 -27.80 76.26 -1.77
C ILE A 301 -28.28 77.41 -0.87
N LEU A 302 -28.29 77.20 0.46
CA LEU A 302 -28.78 78.18 1.43
C LEU A 302 -27.90 79.45 1.51
N LEU A 303 -26.58 79.28 1.42
CA LEU A 303 -25.60 80.37 1.52
C LEU A 303 -25.61 81.32 0.31
N GLY A 304 -25.95 80.84 -0.89
CA GLY A 304 -25.90 81.64 -2.13
C GLY A 304 -26.96 82.73 -2.26
N VAL A 305 -28.08 82.63 -1.53
CA VAL A 305 -29.24 83.53 -1.69
C VAL A 305 -29.08 84.85 -0.93
N ILE A 306 -28.35 84.83 0.20
CA ILE A 306 -28.30 85.94 1.18
C ILE A 306 -27.43 87.09 0.68
N THR A 307 -26.24 86.80 0.16
CA THR A 307 -25.21 87.78 -0.26
C THR A 307 -25.68 88.70 -1.39
N ALA A 308 -26.68 88.25 -2.16
CA ALA A 308 -27.04 88.80 -3.46
C ALA A 308 -27.97 90.04 -3.43
N ARG A 309 -28.52 90.42 -2.25
CA ARG A 309 -29.59 91.45 -2.14
C ARG A 309 -29.17 92.84 -1.63
N ARG A 310 -27.96 93.04 -1.10
CA ARG A 310 -27.64 94.22 -0.25
C ARG A 310 -26.98 95.45 -0.90
N ILE A 311 -26.56 95.44 -2.16
CA ILE A 311 -25.57 96.44 -2.66
C ILE A 311 -26.07 97.38 -3.79
N VAL A 312 -27.15 97.09 -4.51
CA VAL A 312 -27.31 97.59 -5.90
C VAL A 312 -28.13 98.91 -6.08
N ASN A 313 -28.78 99.47 -5.05
CA ASN A 313 -30.03 100.23 -5.30
C ASN A 313 -30.14 101.78 -5.08
N PRO A 314 -29.31 102.51 -4.31
CA PRO A 314 -29.77 103.82 -3.79
C PRO A 314 -29.36 105.12 -4.55
N ILE A 315 -28.36 105.10 -5.43
CA ILE A 315 -27.54 106.30 -5.76
C ILE A 315 -28.21 107.34 -6.71
N GLU A 316 -29.41 107.09 -7.23
CA GLU A 316 -29.84 107.74 -8.49
C GLU A 316 -30.57 109.10 -8.45
N ARG A 317 -30.94 109.69 -7.30
CA ARG A 317 -32.25 110.40 -7.24
C ARG A 317 -32.37 111.81 -6.65
N ILE A 318 -31.28 112.54 -6.43
CA ILE A 318 -31.35 113.81 -5.69
C ILE A 318 -31.03 114.93 -6.68
N ILE A 319 -31.92 115.31 -7.61
CA ILE A 319 -31.68 116.28 -8.72
C ILE A 319 -32.86 117.26 -8.94
N GLY A 320 -32.66 118.56 -8.66
CA GLY A 320 -33.61 119.56 -9.18
C GLY A 320 -33.86 120.85 -8.41
N LEU A 321 -33.29 121.10 -7.23
CA LEU A 321 -33.81 122.14 -6.31
C LEU A 321 -32.79 123.23 -5.90
N LEU A 322 -31.54 123.23 -6.38
CA LEU A 322 -30.47 124.20 -6.03
C LEU A 322 -30.72 125.69 -6.41
N LYS A 323 -31.97 126.17 -6.41
CA LYS A 323 -32.37 127.42 -7.08
C LYS A 323 -33.45 128.25 -6.35
N ASN A 324 -33.53 128.26 -5.01
CA ASN A 324 -34.63 129.01 -4.34
C ASN A 324 -34.42 129.58 -2.92
N ILE A 325 -33.23 129.49 -2.29
CA ILE A 325 -32.91 130.25 -1.05
C ILE A 325 -31.47 130.79 -1.14
N ALA A 326 -31.33 131.91 -1.85
CA ALA A 326 -30.16 132.80 -1.80
C ALA A 326 -30.55 134.26 -2.11
N GLU A 327 -31.84 134.60 -2.03
CA GLU A 327 -32.40 135.93 -2.36
C GLU A 327 -33.10 136.63 -1.15
N GLY A 328 -32.99 136.08 0.06
CA GLY A 328 -33.00 136.90 1.28
C GLY A 328 -34.32 137.14 2.02
N GLU A 329 -35.31 136.23 1.98
CA GLU A 329 -36.49 136.31 2.87
C GLU A 329 -36.77 135.01 3.66
N ALA A 330 -36.22 134.98 4.88
CA ALA A 330 -36.82 134.49 6.13
C ALA A 330 -37.58 133.12 6.14
N ASP A 331 -36.96 132.00 6.52
CA ASP A 331 -35.61 131.49 6.21
C ASP A 331 -35.55 130.00 6.62
N LEU A 332 -34.75 129.19 5.90
CA LEU A 332 -34.46 127.76 6.17
C LEU A 332 -35.51 126.67 5.81
N THR A 333 -36.68 126.98 5.24
CA THR A 333 -37.72 125.96 4.93
C THR A 333 -37.69 125.32 3.52
N LYS A 334 -36.72 125.63 2.66
CA LYS A 334 -36.49 124.89 1.40
C LYS A 334 -35.13 124.21 1.38
N ARG A 335 -35.02 123.16 0.57
CA ARG A 335 -33.80 122.36 0.36
C ARG A 335 -33.47 122.29 -1.12
N LEU A 336 -32.20 122.05 -1.38
CA LEU A 336 -31.53 122.23 -2.65
C LEU A 336 -30.98 120.85 -3.12
N ASP A 337 -31.41 120.38 -4.30
CA ASP A 337 -31.35 119.01 -4.83
C ASP A 337 -30.50 119.04 -6.13
N ILE A 338 -29.58 118.10 -6.37
CA ILE A 338 -28.28 118.38 -7.03
C ILE A 338 -27.92 117.51 -8.26
N SER A 339 -27.82 116.20 -8.07
CA SER A 339 -26.75 115.35 -8.61
C SER A 339 -27.21 114.45 -9.75
N SER A 340 -27.20 114.96 -10.98
CA SER A 340 -26.47 114.19 -11.98
C SER A 340 -24.98 114.43 -11.73
N LYS A 341 -24.12 113.41 -11.66
CA LYS A 341 -24.37 112.05 -11.13
C LYS A 341 -23.05 111.42 -10.68
N ASP A 342 -22.24 112.26 -10.07
CA ASP A 342 -20.87 112.03 -9.68
C ASP A 342 -20.57 112.85 -8.43
N GLU A 343 -19.35 112.66 -7.95
CA GLU A 343 -18.68 113.46 -6.94
C GLU A 343 -18.57 114.96 -7.29
N VAL A 344 -19.02 115.44 -8.45
CA VAL A 344 -19.12 116.88 -8.76
C VAL A 344 -20.45 117.49 -8.28
N GLY A 345 -21.43 116.66 -7.88
CA GLY A 345 -22.54 117.07 -7.02
C GLY A 345 -22.12 117.44 -5.58
N GLN A 346 -20.86 117.23 -5.18
CA GLN A 346 -20.37 117.49 -3.81
C GLN A 346 -20.62 118.92 -3.31
N LEU A 347 -20.78 119.91 -4.19
CA LEU A 347 -20.83 121.32 -3.80
C LEU A 347 -22.10 121.73 -3.03
N ALA A 348 -23.28 121.14 -3.31
CA ALA A 348 -24.49 121.43 -2.50
C ALA A 348 -24.61 120.57 -1.23
N GLY A 349 -23.77 119.53 -1.09
CA GLY A 349 -23.64 118.78 0.17
C GLY A 349 -23.18 119.66 1.32
N TRP A 350 -22.19 120.52 1.09
CA TRP A 350 -21.66 121.44 2.12
C TRP A 350 -22.66 122.53 2.52
N PHE A 351 -23.50 122.99 1.60
CA PHE A 351 -24.50 124.04 1.87
C PHE A 351 -25.64 123.56 2.79
N ASN A 352 -26.17 122.35 2.57
CA ASN A 352 -27.12 121.75 3.51
C ASN A 352 -26.47 121.41 4.88
N THR A 353 -25.16 121.14 4.90
CA THR A 353 -24.43 120.71 6.11
C THR A 353 -24.31 121.81 7.17
N PHE A 354 -24.17 123.08 6.78
CA PHE A 354 -24.12 124.20 7.73
C PHE A 354 -25.48 124.52 8.38
N VAL A 355 -26.58 124.34 7.65
CA VAL A 355 -27.94 124.59 8.16
C VAL A 355 -28.42 123.43 9.07
N GLY A 356 -28.05 122.20 8.75
CA GLY A 356 -28.47 121.02 9.52
C GLY A 356 -27.76 120.79 10.86
N THR A 357 -26.64 121.46 11.16
CA THR A 357 -25.87 121.21 12.39
C THR A 357 -26.56 121.73 13.66
N MET A 358 -27.31 122.83 13.60
CA MET A 358 -28.01 123.38 14.77
C MET A 358 -29.40 122.76 15.01
N GLU A 359 -30.17 122.44 13.95
CA GLU A 359 -31.37 121.59 14.07
C GLU A 359 -31.00 120.18 14.58
N GLY A 360 -29.86 119.67 14.10
CA GLY A 360 -29.40 118.31 14.38
C GLY A 360 -29.03 118.04 15.83
N ILE A 361 -28.60 119.01 16.65
CA ILE A 361 -28.12 118.71 18.02
C ILE A 361 -29.28 118.27 18.94
N ILE A 362 -30.41 118.97 18.92
CA ILE A 362 -31.56 118.63 19.78
C ILE A 362 -32.23 117.34 19.31
N LYS A 363 -32.36 117.15 17.98
CA LYS A 363 -32.91 115.92 17.41
C LYS A 363 -32.02 114.69 17.67
N LYS A 364 -30.69 114.85 17.58
CA LYS A 364 -29.71 113.79 17.88
C LYS A 364 -29.79 113.26 19.31
N VAL A 365 -30.20 114.05 20.31
CA VAL A 365 -30.32 113.54 21.70
C VAL A 365 -31.53 112.61 21.86
N SER A 366 -32.65 112.93 21.21
CA SER A 366 -33.84 112.06 21.20
C SER A 366 -33.61 110.81 20.35
N GLU A 367 -33.06 110.97 19.14
CA GLU A 367 -32.72 109.84 18.25
C GLU A 367 -31.60 108.97 18.87
N ALA A 368 -30.62 109.53 19.56
CA ALA A 368 -29.62 108.74 20.29
C ALA A 368 -30.25 107.92 21.43
N SER A 369 -31.20 108.49 22.16
CA SER A 369 -31.91 107.78 23.25
C SER A 369 -32.68 106.56 22.73
N GLU A 370 -33.43 106.72 21.63
CA GLU A 370 -34.15 105.62 20.99
C GLU A 370 -33.19 104.59 20.37
N ASN A 371 -32.08 105.03 19.77
CA ASN A 371 -31.03 104.14 19.28
C ASN A 371 -30.34 103.36 20.42
N VAL A 372 -30.15 103.95 21.60
CA VAL A 372 -29.63 103.24 22.77
C VAL A 372 -30.63 102.18 23.23
N VAL A 373 -31.93 102.47 23.31
CA VAL A 373 -32.96 101.46 23.67
C VAL A 373 -33.00 100.30 22.65
N ASN A 374 -32.95 100.61 21.35
CA ASN A 374 -32.89 99.58 20.30
C ASN A 374 -31.58 98.77 20.35
N THR A 375 -30.47 99.40 20.74
CA THR A 375 -29.18 98.74 20.98
C THR A 375 -29.24 97.86 22.22
N MET A 376 -29.84 98.32 23.33
CA MET A 376 -30.07 97.53 24.56
C MET A 376 -30.94 96.30 24.28
N GLY A 377 -32.02 96.43 23.51
CA GLY A 377 -32.84 95.30 23.07
C GLY A 377 -32.07 94.31 22.18
N SER A 378 -31.19 94.81 21.31
CA SER A 378 -30.29 93.98 20.50
C SER A 378 -29.25 93.26 21.36
N ILE A 379 -28.69 93.93 22.38
CA ILE A 379 -27.74 93.34 23.33
C ILE A 379 -28.43 92.28 24.19
N SER A 380 -29.63 92.50 24.73
CA SER A 380 -30.34 91.47 25.51
C SER A 380 -30.70 90.23 24.67
N ASN A 381 -31.05 90.42 23.40
CA ASN A 381 -31.26 89.29 22.47
C ASN A 381 -29.94 88.57 22.14
N PHE A 382 -28.83 89.29 22.00
CA PHE A 382 -27.50 88.71 21.83
C PHE A 382 -27.06 87.92 23.07
N SER A 383 -27.21 88.50 24.28
CA SER A 383 -27.01 87.84 25.58
C SER A 383 -27.75 86.51 25.65
N LYS A 384 -29.06 86.50 25.39
CA LYS A 384 -29.87 85.27 25.34
C LYS A 384 -29.35 84.25 24.33
N SER A 385 -28.86 84.70 23.18
CA SER A 385 -28.24 83.83 22.17
C SER A 385 -26.90 83.26 22.61
N VAL A 386 -26.10 84.02 23.36
CA VAL A 386 -24.82 83.56 23.93
C VAL A 386 -25.10 82.54 25.05
N THR A 387 -26.01 82.82 25.98
CA THR A 387 -26.43 81.84 27.02
C THR A 387 -26.96 80.55 26.40
N ALA A 388 -27.84 80.63 25.38
CA ALA A 388 -28.35 79.46 24.67
C ALA A 388 -27.27 78.69 23.90
N SER A 389 -26.19 79.36 23.47
CA SER A 389 -25.04 78.73 22.82
C SER A 389 -24.12 78.08 23.85
N ALA A 390 -23.86 78.74 24.99
CA ALA A 390 -23.12 78.20 26.12
C ALA A 390 -23.81 76.94 26.70
N GLN A 391 -25.14 76.95 26.82
CA GLN A 391 -25.90 75.77 27.23
C GLN A 391 -25.71 74.58 26.26
N LYS A 392 -25.73 74.84 24.94
CA LYS A 392 -25.45 73.80 23.92
C LYS A 392 -23.99 73.33 23.96
N GLN A 393 -23.06 74.23 24.27
CA GLN A 393 -21.64 73.93 24.40
C GLN A 393 -21.38 73.05 25.64
N SER A 394 -22.01 73.34 26.78
CA SER A 394 -22.00 72.50 27.99
C SER A 394 -22.53 71.08 27.72
N VAL A 395 -23.69 70.94 27.05
CA VAL A 395 -24.20 69.62 26.65
C VAL A 395 -23.25 68.91 25.66
N SER A 396 -22.56 69.65 24.78
CA SER A 396 -21.58 69.06 23.85
C SER A 396 -20.30 68.61 24.56
N ILE A 397 -19.85 69.36 25.58
CA ILE A 397 -18.75 69.02 26.49
C ILE A 397 -19.05 67.70 27.20
N GLU A 398 -20.23 67.58 27.82
CA GLU A 398 -20.66 66.41 28.57
C GLU A 398 -20.69 65.14 27.68
N ASN A 399 -21.23 65.25 26.47
CA ASN A 399 -21.20 64.17 25.47
C ASN A 399 -19.77 63.81 25.00
N THR A 400 -18.87 64.78 24.90
CA THR A 400 -17.47 64.54 24.50
C THR A 400 -16.70 63.86 25.63
N ALA A 401 -16.89 64.29 26.88
CA ALA A 401 -16.32 63.64 28.06
C ALA A 401 -16.82 62.19 28.23
N ALA A 402 -18.13 61.95 28.03
CA ALA A 402 -18.69 60.60 28.01
C ALA A 402 -18.06 59.71 26.92
N SER A 403 -17.82 60.27 25.73
CA SER A 403 -17.16 59.57 24.62
C SER A 403 -15.70 59.22 24.92
N LEU A 404 -14.96 60.09 25.62
CA LEU A 404 -13.58 59.82 26.04
C LEU A 404 -13.50 58.77 27.15
N ASN A 405 -14.43 58.78 28.11
CA ASN A 405 -14.54 57.72 29.12
C ASN A 405 -14.83 56.35 28.46
N GLN A 406 -15.68 56.33 27.43
CA GLN A 406 -15.92 55.12 26.62
C GLN A 406 -14.69 54.73 25.77
N MET A 407 -13.90 55.70 25.31
CA MET A 407 -12.63 55.44 24.63
C MET A 407 -11.60 54.81 25.57
N ASP A 408 -11.43 55.31 26.80
CA ASP A 408 -10.53 54.71 27.79
C ASP A 408 -10.94 53.27 28.13
N SER A 409 -12.23 53.02 28.36
CA SER A 409 -12.76 51.67 28.55
C SER A 409 -12.45 50.74 27.36
N SER A 410 -12.50 51.26 26.14
CA SER A 410 -12.16 50.52 24.93
C SER A 410 -10.65 50.26 24.83
N LEU A 411 -9.80 51.24 25.14
CA LEU A 411 -8.34 51.10 25.16
C LEU A 411 -7.89 50.07 26.21
N ASN A 412 -8.50 50.06 27.39
CA ASN A 412 -8.21 49.06 28.43
C ASN A 412 -8.55 47.64 27.94
N LYS A 413 -9.69 47.44 27.25
CA LYS A 413 -10.05 46.14 26.63
C LYS A 413 -9.11 45.71 25.51
N VAL A 414 -8.67 46.64 24.65
CA VAL A 414 -7.66 46.31 23.64
C VAL A 414 -6.35 45.91 24.32
N SER A 415 -5.94 46.58 25.40
CA SER A 415 -4.74 46.22 26.18
C SER A 415 -4.83 44.82 26.79
N GLU A 416 -5.99 44.46 27.33
CA GLU A 416 -6.31 43.12 27.85
C GLU A 416 -6.16 42.06 26.73
N HIS A 417 -6.79 42.26 25.57
CA HIS A 417 -6.65 41.37 24.42
C HIS A 417 -5.21 41.30 23.87
N MET A 418 -4.43 42.39 23.92
CA MET A 418 -3.03 42.37 23.53
C MET A 418 -2.17 41.55 24.50
N THR A 419 -2.49 41.58 25.80
CA THR A 419 -1.82 40.77 26.82
C THR A 419 -2.15 39.28 26.63
N GLU A 420 -3.43 38.96 26.43
CA GLU A 420 -3.92 37.61 26.10
C GLU A 420 -3.26 37.06 24.82
N LEU A 421 -3.17 37.87 23.76
CA LEU A 421 -2.48 37.52 22.52
C LEU A 421 -0.97 37.30 22.71
N SER A 422 -0.33 37.98 23.67
CA SER A 422 1.06 37.71 24.04
C SER A 422 1.21 36.30 24.61
N THR A 423 0.37 35.92 25.58
CA THR A 423 0.39 34.59 26.20
C THR A 423 0.14 33.50 25.17
N ILE A 424 -0.86 33.67 24.30
CA ILE A 424 -1.14 32.72 23.20
C ILE A 424 0.06 32.59 22.25
N SER A 425 0.78 33.68 21.97
CA SER A 425 1.97 33.66 21.11
C SER A 425 3.13 32.88 21.73
N ASP A 426 3.33 33.01 23.05
CA ASP A 426 4.35 32.26 23.80
C ASP A 426 3.99 30.76 23.89
N ASP A 427 2.72 30.42 24.14
CA ASP A 427 2.23 29.04 24.16
C ASP A 427 2.43 28.34 22.80
N VAL A 428 2.13 29.04 21.70
CA VAL A 428 2.38 28.53 20.33
C VAL A 428 3.89 28.39 20.07
N ALA A 429 4.72 29.34 20.52
CA ALA A 429 6.18 29.25 20.37
C ALA A 429 6.79 28.06 21.14
N SER A 430 6.26 27.77 22.33
CA SER A 430 6.62 26.58 23.11
C SER A 430 6.21 25.29 22.39
N SER A 431 4.94 25.22 21.94
CA SER A 431 4.40 24.08 21.17
C SER A 431 5.20 23.80 19.89
N VAL A 432 5.63 24.84 19.18
CA VAL A 432 6.50 24.72 17.99
C VAL A 432 7.87 24.14 18.34
N THR A 433 8.41 24.44 19.52
CA THR A 433 9.69 23.88 19.99
C THR A 433 9.57 22.38 20.27
N GLU A 434 8.47 21.94 20.88
CA GLU A 434 8.16 20.52 21.11
C GLU A 434 7.91 19.76 19.79
N ILE A 435 7.26 20.40 18.81
CA ILE A 435 7.12 19.87 17.45
C ILE A 435 8.48 19.67 16.78
N VAL A 436 9.42 20.62 16.92
CA VAL A 436 10.79 20.47 16.38
C VAL A 436 11.52 19.27 17.00
N SER A 437 11.40 19.06 18.31
CA SER A 437 11.94 17.87 18.98
C SER A 437 11.31 16.57 18.46
N SER A 438 9.98 16.55 18.29
CA SER A 438 9.25 15.41 17.73
C SER A 438 9.69 15.08 16.29
N ILE A 439 9.93 16.11 15.46
CA ILE A 439 10.42 15.95 14.08
C ILE A 439 11.83 15.32 14.06
N GLN A 440 12.71 15.70 15.00
CA GLN A 440 14.03 15.08 15.13
C GLN A 440 13.95 13.60 15.49
N GLU A 441 13.05 13.23 16.41
CA GLU A 441 12.83 11.83 16.80
C GLU A 441 12.26 10.98 15.65
N VAL A 442 11.24 11.49 14.94
CA VAL A 442 10.70 10.83 13.73
C VAL A 442 11.77 10.68 12.65
N SER A 443 12.63 11.69 12.44
CA SER A 443 13.74 11.60 11.47
C SER A 443 14.77 10.54 11.86
N LYS A 444 15.09 10.41 13.15
CA LYS A 444 15.99 9.37 13.68
C LYS A 444 15.39 7.98 13.56
N GLN A 445 14.09 7.84 13.80
CA GLN A 445 13.38 6.57 13.64
C GLN A 445 13.26 6.15 12.17
N ALA A 446 13.09 7.10 11.24
CA ALA A 446 13.15 6.84 9.81
C ALA A 446 14.54 6.34 9.38
N GLU A 447 15.62 6.98 9.86
CA GLU A 447 16.99 6.55 9.57
C GLU A 447 17.29 5.14 10.10
N LYS A 448 16.84 4.81 11.32
CA LYS A 448 16.93 3.44 11.85
C LYS A 448 16.13 2.43 11.01
N SER A 449 14.96 2.83 10.52
CA SER A 449 14.10 1.97 9.68
C SER A 449 14.74 1.68 8.32
N ALA A 450 15.45 2.65 7.72
CA ALA A 450 16.21 2.45 6.49
C ALA A 450 17.32 1.39 6.66
N ILE A 451 18.08 1.45 7.76
CA ILE A 451 19.13 0.46 8.07
C ILE A 451 18.53 -0.95 8.20
N SER A 452 17.42 -1.10 8.94
CA SER A 452 16.76 -2.41 9.08
C SER A 452 16.18 -2.94 7.76
N VAL A 453 15.80 -2.06 6.83
CA VAL A 453 15.39 -2.45 5.46
C VAL A 453 16.57 -2.92 4.61
N ASP A 454 17.75 -2.28 4.74
CA ASP A 454 18.98 -2.74 4.08
C ASP A 454 19.43 -4.11 4.62
N GLU A 455 19.43 -4.30 5.95
CA GLU A 455 19.70 -5.61 6.58
C GLU A 455 18.72 -6.68 6.09
N THR A 456 17.42 -6.38 6.10
CA THR A 456 16.37 -7.31 5.62
C THR A 456 16.58 -7.68 4.15
N SER A 457 16.92 -6.71 3.31
CA SER A 457 17.26 -6.95 1.90
C SER A 457 18.47 -7.88 1.74
N SER A 458 19.52 -7.69 2.54
CA SER A 458 20.70 -8.58 2.53
C SER A 458 20.34 -10.01 2.91
N SER A 459 19.57 -10.22 3.98
CA SER A 459 19.13 -11.55 4.41
C SER A 459 18.23 -12.26 3.37
N ILE A 460 17.49 -11.51 2.56
CA ILE A 460 16.71 -12.10 1.45
C ILE A 460 17.62 -12.57 0.30
N VAL A 461 18.69 -11.84 0.00
CA VAL A 461 19.70 -12.26 -1.00
C VAL A 461 20.39 -13.54 -0.55
N GLU A 462 20.83 -13.61 0.72
CA GLU A 462 21.40 -14.83 1.31
C GLU A 462 20.40 -16.01 1.28
N MET A 463 19.15 -15.78 1.69
CA MET A 463 18.09 -16.79 1.60
C MET A 463 17.87 -17.30 0.16
N GLY A 464 17.98 -16.42 -0.84
CA GLY A 464 17.92 -16.82 -2.26
C GLY A 464 19.08 -17.76 -2.67
N GLN A 465 20.27 -17.56 -2.12
CA GLN A 465 21.41 -18.47 -2.31
C GLN A 465 21.15 -19.82 -1.61
N SER A 466 20.72 -19.81 -0.34
CA SER A 466 20.39 -21.05 0.40
C SER A 466 19.27 -21.87 -0.27
N ILE A 467 18.25 -21.22 -0.84
CA ILE A 467 17.20 -21.87 -1.64
C ILE A 467 17.78 -22.60 -2.87
N THR A 468 18.77 -21.99 -3.53
CA THR A 468 19.44 -22.57 -4.69
C THR A 468 20.29 -23.78 -4.28
N GLU A 469 21.00 -23.69 -3.16
CA GLU A 469 21.81 -24.77 -2.59
C GLU A 469 20.94 -25.97 -2.14
N VAL A 470 19.85 -25.72 -1.41
CA VAL A 470 18.87 -26.75 -1.03
C VAL A 470 18.27 -27.43 -2.26
N SER A 471 17.98 -26.68 -3.34
CA SER A 471 17.45 -27.27 -4.58
C SER A 471 18.43 -28.26 -5.20
N LYS A 472 19.73 -27.93 -5.21
CA LYS A 472 20.80 -28.81 -5.70
C LYS A 472 20.99 -30.06 -4.82
N GLU A 473 20.92 -29.92 -3.50
CA GLU A 473 20.98 -31.06 -2.57
C GLU A 473 19.78 -32.00 -2.73
N VAL A 474 18.60 -31.46 -3.06
CA VAL A 474 17.41 -32.26 -3.36
C VAL A 474 17.57 -33.07 -4.65
N GLU A 475 18.16 -32.51 -5.70
CA GLU A 475 18.50 -33.26 -6.92
C GLU A 475 19.48 -34.41 -6.61
N SER A 476 20.53 -34.13 -5.82
CA SER A 476 21.49 -35.15 -5.38
C SER A 476 20.83 -36.26 -4.56
N LEU A 477 20.00 -35.91 -3.59
CA LEU A 477 19.27 -36.86 -2.74
C LEU A 477 18.27 -37.72 -3.53
N THR A 478 17.68 -37.18 -4.60
CA THR A 478 16.82 -37.92 -5.53
C THR A 478 17.63 -39.00 -6.26
N SER A 479 18.77 -38.62 -6.84
CA SER A 479 19.68 -39.54 -7.53
C SER A 479 20.17 -40.66 -6.60
N MET A 480 20.54 -40.33 -5.35
CA MET A 480 20.98 -41.31 -4.35
C MET A 480 19.85 -42.28 -3.95
N ALA A 481 18.60 -41.80 -3.86
CA ALA A 481 17.45 -42.64 -3.54
C ALA A 481 17.12 -43.62 -4.68
N GLU A 482 17.24 -43.18 -5.94
CA GLU A 482 17.07 -44.02 -7.13
C GLU A 482 18.17 -45.09 -7.24
N GLU A 483 19.44 -44.72 -7.05
CA GLU A 483 20.59 -45.63 -7.02
C GLU A 483 20.45 -46.68 -5.90
N THR A 484 20.02 -46.27 -4.71
CA THR A 484 19.77 -47.18 -3.58
C THR A 484 18.59 -48.12 -3.87
N ALA A 485 17.53 -47.63 -4.51
CA ALA A 485 16.39 -48.46 -4.91
C ALA A 485 16.78 -49.50 -5.98
N ALA A 486 17.62 -49.13 -6.95
CA ALA A 486 18.19 -50.05 -7.93
C ALA A 486 19.04 -51.13 -7.26
N SER A 487 19.95 -50.73 -6.37
CA SER A 487 20.81 -51.64 -5.58
C SER A 487 19.98 -52.63 -4.75
N ILE A 488 18.87 -52.18 -4.16
CA ILE A 488 17.95 -53.06 -3.41
C ILE A 488 17.18 -54.02 -4.32
N SER A 489 16.88 -53.64 -5.56
CA SER A 489 16.29 -54.55 -6.56
C SER A 489 17.28 -55.63 -7.00
N GLU A 490 18.57 -55.29 -7.13
CA GLU A 490 19.64 -56.27 -7.39
C GLU A 490 19.83 -57.22 -6.20
N ILE A 491 19.96 -56.70 -4.97
CA ILE A 491 20.03 -57.50 -3.74
C ILE A 491 18.82 -58.44 -3.62
N SER A 492 17.61 -57.97 -3.94
CA SER A 492 16.39 -58.79 -3.93
C SER A 492 16.41 -59.92 -4.97
N THR A 493 17.20 -59.78 -6.03
CA THR A 493 17.43 -60.83 -7.03
C THR A 493 18.47 -61.83 -6.51
N SER A 494 19.61 -61.35 -5.99
CA SER A 494 20.64 -62.19 -5.36
C SER A 494 20.12 -63.02 -4.19
N ILE A 495 19.22 -62.46 -3.37
CA ILE A 495 18.52 -63.18 -2.28
C ILE A 495 17.74 -64.40 -2.82
N LYS A 496 17.05 -64.27 -3.95
CA LYS A 496 16.32 -65.39 -4.59
C LYS A 496 17.26 -66.43 -5.19
N GLU A 497 18.42 -66.02 -5.69
CA GLU A 497 19.45 -66.96 -6.17
C GLU A 497 20.06 -67.75 -5.02
N VAL A 498 20.35 -67.10 -3.88
CA VAL A 498 20.81 -67.76 -2.65
C VAL A 498 19.74 -68.70 -2.10
N GLU A 499 18.46 -68.30 -2.07
CA GLU A 499 17.34 -69.18 -1.66
C GLU A 499 17.27 -70.45 -2.52
N LYS A 500 17.35 -70.29 -3.86
CA LYS A 500 17.38 -71.40 -4.81
C LYS A 500 18.61 -72.30 -4.64
N GLY A 501 19.78 -71.70 -4.43
CA GLY A 501 21.04 -72.42 -4.18
C GLY A 501 21.03 -73.19 -2.87
N ALA A 502 20.48 -72.60 -1.80
CA ALA A 502 20.26 -73.25 -0.52
C ALA A 502 19.33 -74.47 -0.69
N LYS A 503 18.16 -74.29 -1.32
CA LYS A 503 17.22 -75.40 -1.56
C LYS A 503 17.86 -76.56 -2.33
N LEU A 504 18.55 -76.28 -3.44
CA LEU A 504 19.26 -77.31 -4.22
C LEU A 504 20.36 -78.00 -3.41
N SER A 505 20.99 -77.30 -2.47
CA SER A 505 22.00 -77.87 -1.58
C SER A 505 21.37 -78.79 -0.52
N ALA A 506 20.22 -78.43 0.04
CA ALA A 506 19.46 -79.32 0.94
C ALA A 506 19.09 -80.64 0.25
N ASP A 507 18.50 -80.55 -0.95
CA ASP A 507 18.09 -81.71 -1.75
C ASP A 507 19.29 -82.64 -2.05
N ARG A 508 20.46 -82.06 -2.38
CA ARG A 508 21.70 -82.82 -2.62
C ARG A 508 22.30 -83.42 -1.35
N SER A 509 22.23 -82.72 -0.22
CA SER A 509 22.67 -83.26 1.08
C SER A 509 21.79 -84.43 1.52
N GLU A 510 20.47 -84.37 1.31
CA GLU A 510 19.56 -85.48 1.58
C GLU A 510 19.85 -86.70 0.69
N GLN A 511 20.08 -86.48 -0.61
CA GLN A 511 20.51 -87.55 -1.53
C GLN A 511 21.86 -88.16 -1.12
N THR A 512 22.82 -87.33 -0.69
CA THR A 512 24.15 -87.79 -0.25
C THR A 512 24.06 -88.59 1.05
N LEU A 513 23.24 -88.15 2.01
CA LEU A 513 22.95 -88.86 3.25
C LEU A 513 22.38 -90.25 2.95
N LYS A 514 21.38 -90.33 2.06
CA LYS A 514 20.79 -91.61 1.63
C LYS A 514 21.82 -92.52 0.96
N LEU A 515 22.57 -92.03 -0.02
CA LEU A 515 23.61 -92.83 -0.71
C LEU A 515 24.69 -93.34 0.25
N ALA A 516 25.07 -92.54 1.26
CA ALA A 516 26.00 -92.95 2.29
C ALA A 516 25.43 -94.00 3.25
N GLN A 517 24.13 -93.94 3.56
CA GLN A 517 23.40 -94.97 4.33
C GLN A 517 23.28 -96.28 3.53
N ASP A 518 22.79 -96.22 2.29
CA ASP A 518 22.66 -97.36 1.37
C ASP A 518 24.04 -98.04 1.17
N GLY A 519 25.10 -97.25 0.96
CA GLY A 519 26.48 -97.73 0.85
C GLY A 519 26.99 -98.37 2.14
N LYS A 520 26.67 -97.79 3.32
CA LYS A 520 27.04 -98.36 4.62
C LYS A 520 26.37 -99.71 4.85
N GLU A 521 25.11 -99.87 4.44
CA GLU A 521 24.40 -101.15 4.49
C GLU A 521 25.04 -102.19 3.57
N ALA A 522 25.41 -101.82 2.34
CA ALA A 522 26.10 -102.71 1.41
C ALA A 522 27.47 -103.18 1.95
N VAL A 523 28.22 -102.29 2.59
CA VAL A 523 29.48 -102.65 3.28
C VAL A 523 29.24 -103.54 4.50
N SER A 524 28.15 -103.32 5.26
CA SER A 524 27.77 -104.21 6.37
C SER A 524 27.50 -105.63 5.87
N LYS A 525 26.68 -105.79 4.83
CA LYS A 525 26.43 -107.10 4.18
C LYS A 525 27.70 -107.75 3.64
N THR A 526 28.65 -106.94 3.17
CA THR A 526 29.97 -107.42 2.74
C THR A 526 30.82 -107.92 3.91
N LEU A 527 30.79 -107.24 5.06
CA LEU A 527 31.44 -107.70 6.30
C LEU A 527 30.86 -109.03 6.76
N ASP A 528 29.53 -109.18 6.80
CA ASP A 528 28.85 -110.42 7.17
C ASP A 528 29.27 -111.59 6.24
N GLY A 529 29.31 -111.33 4.93
CA GLY A 529 29.81 -112.29 3.93
C GLY A 529 31.28 -112.66 4.12
N MET A 530 32.15 -111.68 4.43
CA MET A 530 33.57 -111.93 4.73
C MET A 530 33.76 -112.76 6.01
N HIS A 531 32.91 -112.57 7.03
CA HIS A 531 32.89 -113.41 8.22
C HIS A 531 32.50 -114.86 7.89
N ALA A 532 31.44 -115.07 7.11
CA ALA A 532 31.05 -116.41 6.67
C ALA A 532 32.13 -117.12 5.82
N ILE A 533 32.80 -116.39 4.91
CA ILE A 533 33.92 -116.93 4.13
C ILE A 533 35.10 -117.28 5.05
N LYS A 534 35.45 -116.41 6.01
CA LYS A 534 36.51 -116.69 7.00
C LYS A 534 36.22 -117.99 7.76
N GLU A 535 35.01 -118.18 8.28
CA GLU A 535 34.64 -119.41 8.98
C GLU A 535 34.73 -120.65 8.08
N SER A 536 34.28 -120.56 6.83
CA SER A 536 34.38 -121.65 5.85
C SER A 536 35.83 -122.01 5.50
N VAL A 537 36.72 -121.02 5.41
CA VAL A 537 38.16 -121.23 5.15
C VAL A 537 38.87 -121.76 6.40
N GLU A 538 38.51 -121.31 7.61
CA GLU A 538 39.04 -121.87 8.89
C GLU A 538 38.62 -123.33 9.05
N GLY A 539 37.38 -123.67 8.70
CA GLY A 539 36.89 -125.06 8.63
C GLY A 539 37.67 -125.91 7.61
N SER A 540 37.89 -125.39 6.41
CA SER A 540 38.65 -126.07 5.35
C SER A 540 40.12 -126.30 5.75
N ALA A 541 40.77 -125.30 6.34
CA ALA A 541 42.14 -125.40 6.86
C ALA A 541 42.28 -126.51 7.91
N ASN A 542 41.29 -126.66 8.80
CA ASN A 542 41.26 -127.71 9.81
C ASN A 542 41.09 -129.12 9.19
N ILE A 543 40.27 -129.26 8.15
CA ILE A 543 40.11 -130.52 7.41
C ILE A 543 41.42 -130.90 6.70
N VAL A 544 42.05 -129.96 5.98
CA VAL A 544 43.34 -130.18 5.31
C VAL A 544 44.42 -130.56 6.31
N LYS A 545 44.48 -129.90 7.48
CA LYS A 545 45.41 -130.25 8.56
C LYS A 545 45.21 -131.69 9.05
N LYS A 546 43.95 -132.08 9.34
CA LYS A 546 43.61 -133.46 9.74
C LYS A 546 43.98 -134.48 8.66
N LEU A 547 43.80 -134.15 7.38
CA LEU A 547 44.19 -135.01 6.27
C LEU A 547 45.71 -135.18 6.18
N GLY A 548 46.48 -134.09 6.33
CA GLY A 548 47.94 -134.14 6.40
C GLY A 548 48.45 -134.96 7.59
N ASP A 549 47.82 -134.86 8.76
CA ASP A 549 48.16 -135.68 9.92
C ASP A 549 47.79 -137.17 9.72
N LYS A 550 46.65 -137.47 9.08
CA LYS A 550 46.31 -138.85 8.67
C LYS A 550 47.26 -139.42 7.62
N SER A 551 47.75 -138.59 6.69
CA SER A 551 48.76 -139.01 5.71
C SER A 551 50.11 -139.38 6.36
N LYS A 552 50.47 -138.74 7.49
CA LYS A 552 51.63 -139.14 8.31
C LYS A 552 51.39 -140.42 9.12
N GLU A 553 50.15 -140.70 9.53
CA GLU A 553 49.82 -141.99 10.13
C GLU A 553 49.93 -143.13 9.11
N ILE A 554 49.48 -142.91 7.87
CA ILE A 554 49.59 -143.89 6.78
C ILE A 554 51.07 -144.16 6.44
N ASP A 555 51.91 -143.13 6.37
CA ASP A 555 53.36 -143.25 6.18
C ASP A 555 54.02 -144.17 7.23
N LYS A 556 53.68 -143.98 8.52
CA LYS A 556 54.13 -144.88 9.60
C LYS A 556 53.64 -146.31 9.41
N ILE A 557 52.40 -146.50 8.98
CA ILE A 557 51.84 -147.82 8.70
C ILE A 557 52.60 -148.48 7.53
N LEU A 558 52.87 -147.76 6.45
CA LEU A 558 53.61 -148.29 5.29
C LEU A 558 55.03 -148.70 5.66
N ASN A 559 55.73 -147.93 6.51
CA ASN A 559 57.04 -148.32 7.04
C ASN A 559 56.95 -149.65 7.82
N VAL A 560 55.95 -149.80 8.71
CA VAL A 560 55.72 -151.06 9.45
C VAL A 560 55.36 -152.23 8.52
N ILE A 561 54.55 -152.02 7.47
CA ILE A 561 54.25 -153.08 6.50
C ILE A 561 55.50 -153.43 5.67
N ASN A 562 56.39 -152.47 5.37
CA ASN A 562 57.65 -152.74 4.67
C ASN A 562 58.58 -153.59 5.55
N GLU A 563 58.73 -153.23 6.83
CA GLU A 563 59.46 -154.05 7.82
C GLU A 563 58.88 -155.47 7.91
N ILE A 564 57.55 -155.62 7.94
CA ILE A 564 56.88 -156.93 7.92
C ILE A 564 57.14 -157.68 6.61
N ALA A 565 57.13 -157.01 5.45
CA ALA A 565 57.39 -157.62 4.15
C ALA A 565 58.84 -158.11 4.03
N GLU A 566 59.81 -157.32 4.49
CA GLU A 566 61.23 -157.72 4.57
C GLU A 566 61.43 -158.90 5.53
N GLN A 567 60.84 -158.84 6.73
CA GLN A 567 60.85 -159.97 7.69
C GLN A 567 60.19 -161.22 7.11
N THR A 568 59.07 -161.08 6.40
CA THR A 568 58.35 -162.20 5.77
C THR A 568 59.18 -162.79 4.62
N THR A 569 59.88 -161.96 3.86
CA THR A 569 60.83 -162.41 2.81
C THR A 569 61.97 -163.22 3.42
N LEU A 570 62.54 -162.78 4.56
CA LEU A 570 63.58 -163.51 5.30
C LEU A 570 63.07 -164.81 5.94
N LEU A 571 61.87 -164.80 6.52
CA LEU A 571 61.20 -165.99 7.06
C LEU A 571 60.91 -167.02 5.97
N ALA A 572 60.41 -166.56 4.82
CA ALA A 572 60.15 -167.40 3.65
C ALA A 572 61.44 -167.96 3.04
N LEU A 573 62.52 -167.17 2.97
CA LEU A 573 63.84 -167.65 2.56
C LEU A 573 64.37 -168.74 3.50
N ASN A 574 64.26 -168.54 4.82
CA ASN A 574 64.65 -169.56 5.80
C ASN A 574 63.79 -170.83 5.68
N ALA A 575 62.47 -170.69 5.45
CA ALA A 575 61.58 -171.82 5.22
C ALA A 575 61.93 -172.57 3.92
N ALA A 576 62.27 -171.86 2.84
CA ALA A 576 62.71 -172.44 1.57
C ALA A 576 64.05 -173.20 1.72
N ILE A 577 65.00 -172.67 2.50
CA ILE A 577 66.27 -173.35 2.81
C ILE A 577 66.02 -174.63 3.61
N ILE A 578 65.18 -174.61 4.64
CA ILE A 578 64.83 -175.79 5.45
C ILE A 578 64.09 -176.83 4.59
N ALA A 579 63.18 -176.38 3.71
CA ALA A 579 62.47 -177.25 2.78
C ALA A 579 63.41 -177.89 1.74
N ALA A 580 64.43 -177.17 1.26
CA ALA A 580 65.49 -177.73 0.42
C ALA A 580 66.37 -178.74 1.17
N GLN A 581 66.66 -178.51 2.46
CA GLN A 581 67.39 -179.45 3.32
C GLN A 581 66.62 -180.76 3.58
N ALA A 582 65.28 -180.73 3.60
CA ALA A 582 64.44 -181.90 3.82
C ALA A 582 64.27 -182.82 2.58
N GLY A 583 64.91 -182.50 1.45
CA GLY A 583 64.94 -183.34 0.25
C GLY A 583 63.54 -183.62 -0.34
N GLU A 584 63.31 -184.86 -0.80
CA GLU A 584 62.04 -185.28 -1.41
C GLU A 584 60.81 -185.02 -0.51
N HIS A 585 60.96 -185.04 0.82
CA HIS A 585 59.86 -184.76 1.75
C HIS A 585 59.56 -183.26 1.94
N GLY A 586 60.53 -182.37 1.63
CA GLY A 586 60.37 -180.91 1.77
C GLY A 586 59.72 -180.23 0.57
N ARG A 587 59.57 -180.94 -0.56
CA ARG A 587 59.22 -180.38 -1.87
C ARG A 587 57.92 -179.57 -1.90
N GLY A 588 56.89 -179.98 -1.13
CA GLY A 588 55.64 -179.22 -0.98
C GLY A 588 55.78 -177.94 -0.15
N PHE A 589 56.62 -177.97 0.90
CA PHE A 589 56.90 -176.79 1.73
C PHE A 589 57.76 -175.76 1.00
N ALA A 590 58.67 -176.21 0.13
CA ALA A 590 59.50 -175.31 -0.69
C ALA A 590 58.63 -174.42 -1.60
N VAL A 591 57.62 -174.99 -2.25
CA VAL A 591 56.68 -174.25 -3.11
C VAL A 591 55.88 -173.22 -2.31
N VAL A 592 55.40 -173.58 -1.10
CA VAL A 592 54.69 -172.62 -0.23
C VAL A 592 55.62 -171.51 0.26
N ALA A 593 56.88 -171.83 0.58
CA ALA A 593 57.86 -170.85 1.00
C ALA A 593 58.23 -169.87 -0.12
N ASP A 594 58.47 -170.35 -1.35
CA ASP A 594 58.70 -169.47 -2.50
C ASP A 594 57.47 -168.61 -2.85
N GLU A 595 56.25 -169.13 -2.68
CA GLU A 595 55.02 -168.34 -2.90
C GLU A 595 54.86 -167.24 -1.84
N ILE A 596 55.13 -167.53 -0.55
CA ILE A 596 55.13 -166.52 0.52
C ILE A 596 56.23 -165.48 0.28
N LYS A 597 57.42 -165.91 -0.15
CA LYS A 597 58.53 -165.00 -0.52
C LYS A 597 58.11 -164.07 -1.66
N ASN A 598 57.55 -164.62 -2.74
CA ASN A 598 57.08 -163.85 -3.89
C ASN A 598 55.95 -162.87 -3.49
N LEU A 599 55.01 -163.30 -2.64
CA LEU A 599 53.97 -162.42 -2.09
C LEU A 599 54.55 -161.28 -1.23
N ALA A 600 55.58 -161.56 -0.43
CA ALA A 600 56.27 -160.56 0.39
C ALA A 600 57.10 -159.58 -0.45
N GLU A 601 57.84 -160.07 -1.45
CA GLU A 601 58.56 -159.24 -2.43
C GLU A 601 57.58 -158.34 -3.22
N ARG A 602 56.44 -158.89 -3.68
CA ARG A 602 55.37 -158.11 -4.32
C ARG A 602 54.77 -157.06 -3.38
N THR A 603 54.61 -157.39 -2.09
CA THR A 603 54.11 -156.45 -1.08
C THR A 603 55.09 -155.30 -0.87
N ALA A 604 56.39 -155.58 -0.75
CA ALA A 604 57.44 -154.56 -0.66
C ALA A 604 57.50 -153.67 -1.92
N VAL A 605 57.36 -154.24 -3.12
CA VAL A 605 57.25 -153.49 -4.38
C VAL A 605 56.04 -152.55 -4.36
N SER A 606 54.84 -153.03 -4.01
CA SER A 606 53.65 -152.18 -3.93
C SER A 606 53.76 -151.08 -2.87
N ILE A 607 54.43 -151.32 -1.74
CA ILE A 607 54.70 -150.25 -0.75
C ILE A 607 55.63 -149.19 -1.33
N LYS A 608 56.65 -149.61 -2.07
CA LYS A 608 57.58 -148.71 -2.77
C LYS A 608 56.92 -147.90 -3.88
N GLU A 609 55.81 -148.37 -4.45
CA GLU A 609 54.94 -147.61 -5.36
C GLU A 609 53.97 -146.67 -4.63
N ILE A 610 53.51 -147.02 -3.42
CA ILE A 610 52.58 -146.19 -2.62
C ILE A 610 53.32 -145.08 -1.85
N ASP A 611 54.54 -145.31 -1.37
CA ASP A 611 55.38 -144.33 -0.68
C ASP A 611 55.48 -142.95 -1.39
N PRO A 612 55.81 -142.85 -2.69
CA PRO A 612 55.82 -141.58 -3.40
C PRO A 612 54.42 -140.94 -3.51
N ILE A 613 53.34 -141.72 -3.56
CA ILE A 613 51.97 -141.19 -3.58
C ILE A 613 51.62 -140.54 -2.23
N ILE A 614 51.95 -141.20 -1.11
CA ILE A 614 51.74 -140.64 0.23
C ILE A 614 52.59 -139.39 0.46
N LYS A 615 53.85 -139.38 -0.01
CA LYS A 615 54.70 -138.17 0.01
C LYS A 615 54.16 -137.05 -0.87
N SER A 616 53.55 -137.35 -2.02
CA SER A 616 52.82 -136.36 -2.83
C SER A 616 51.64 -135.78 -2.04
N ILE A 617 50.79 -136.63 -1.45
CA ILE A 617 49.64 -136.19 -0.63
C ILE A 617 50.09 -135.35 0.58
N GLN A 618 51.18 -135.71 1.26
CA GLN A 618 51.75 -134.90 2.35
C GLN A 618 52.20 -133.52 1.85
N THR A 619 52.84 -133.45 0.67
CA THR A 619 53.29 -132.20 0.05
C THR A 619 52.09 -131.33 -0.38
N GLU A 620 51.14 -131.92 -1.11
CA GLU A 620 49.92 -131.25 -1.58
C GLU A 620 49.05 -130.76 -0.42
N THR A 621 48.90 -131.54 0.66
CA THR A 621 48.17 -131.08 1.86
C THR A 621 48.92 -130.00 2.62
N GLN A 622 50.26 -130.02 2.65
CA GLN A 622 51.04 -128.94 3.24
C GLN A 622 50.91 -127.63 2.43
N ASP A 623 50.94 -127.71 1.10
CA ASP A 623 50.79 -126.55 0.23
C ASP A 623 49.35 -126.02 0.21
N ALA A 624 48.34 -126.90 0.26
CA ALA A 624 46.95 -126.51 0.50
C ALA A 624 46.79 -125.81 1.87
N ALA A 625 47.46 -126.28 2.93
CA ALA A 625 47.43 -125.62 4.24
C ALA A 625 48.07 -124.21 4.20
N LYS A 626 49.18 -124.02 3.48
CA LYS A 626 49.79 -122.69 3.25
C LYS A 626 48.84 -121.78 2.47
N ALA A 627 48.19 -122.29 1.43
CA ALA A 627 47.22 -121.53 0.64
C ALA A 627 46.02 -121.08 1.50
N MET A 628 45.53 -121.95 2.38
CA MET A 628 44.46 -121.62 3.32
C MET A 628 44.87 -120.54 4.34
N ASP A 629 46.07 -120.61 4.94
CA ASP A 629 46.55 -119.56 5.87
C ASP A 629 46.73 -118.21 5.16
N SER A 630 47.23 -118.21 3.92
CA SER A 630 47.27 -117.02 3.06
C SER A 630 45.86 -116.46 2.80
N GLY A 631 44.89 -117.32 2.49
CA GLY A 631 43.48 -116.96 2.34
C GLY A 631 42.89 -116.34 3.62
N LEU A 632 43.17 -116.91 4.79
CA LEU A 632 42.76 -116.34 6.08
C LEU A 632 43.37 -114.97 6.35
N LYS A 633 44.63 -114.76 5.97
CA LYS A 633 45.27 -113.44 6.05
C LYS A 633 44.55 -112.43 5.13
N SER A 634 44.32 -112.78 3.87
CA SER A 634 43.58 -111.92 2.92
C SER A 634 42.16 -111.61 3.40
N MET A 635 41.48 -112.54 4.08
CA MET A 635 40.17 -112.29 4.68
C MET A 635 40.22 -111.33 5.87
N ARG A 636 41.23 -111.43 6.76
CA ARG A 636 41.42 -110.44 7.85
C ARG A 636 41.67 -109.04 7.28
N ASP A 637 42.50 -108.93 6.24
CA ASP A 637 42.78 -107.66 5.57
C ASP A 637 41.53 -107.11 4.85
N GLY A 638 40.72 -107.97 4.22
CA GLY A 638 39.44 -107.62 3.60
C GLY A 638 38.39 -107.11 4.60
N VAL A 639 38.24 -107.77 5.76
CA VAL A 639 37.38 -107.30 6.86
C VAL A 639 37.85 -105.94 7.38
N LYS A 640 39.16 -105.76 7.58
CA LYS A 640 39.75 -104.49 8.03
C LYS A 640 39.48 -103.36 7.04
N LEU A 641 39.69 -103.60 5.74
CA LEU A 641 39.45 -102.60 4.69
C LEU A 641 37.95 -102.24 4.56
N SER A 642 37.07 -103.24 4.66
CA SER A 642 35.61 -103.04 4.64
C SER A 642 35.14 -102.23 5.85
N THR A 643 35.68 -102.50 7.05
CA THR A 643 35.40 -101.70 8.25
C THR A 643 35.84 -100.23 8.09
N LEU A 644 37.00 -99.98 7.46
CA LEU A 644 37.46 -98.63 7.15
C LEU A 644 36.52 -97.92 6.14
N ALA A 645 36.05 -98.63 5.11
CA ALA A 645 35.07 -98.09 4.16
C ALA A 645 33.73 -97.75 4.82
N GLY A 646 33.20 -98.62 5.69
CA GLY A 646 31.96 -98.37 6.43
C GLY A 646 32.08 -97.16 7.38
N ASN A 647 33.23 -96.98 8.02
CA ASN A 647 33.52 -95.81 8.83
C ASN A 647 33.65 -94.52 7.99
N ALA A 648 34.21 -94.59 6.78
CA ALA A 648 34.25 -93.46 5.86
C ALA A 648 32.85 -93.03 5.40
N LEU A 649 32.00 -94.00 5.02
CA LEU A 649 30.60 -93.77 4.65
C LEU A 649 29.80 -93.18 5.82
N HIS A 650 30.02 -93.63 7.05
CA HIS A 650 29.41 -93.01 8.22
C HIS A 650 29.81 -91.53 8.40
N LYS A 651 31.09 -91.18 8.19
CA LYS A 651 31.55 -89.77 8.23
C LYS A 651 30.92 -88.92 7.11
N ILE A 652 30.74 -89.49 5.92
CA ILE A 652 30.03 -88.82 4.81
C ILE A 652 28.57 -88.55 5.19
N ALA A 653 27.87 -89.52 5.80
CA ALA A 653 26.50 -89.34 6.27
C ALA A 653 26.37 -88.20 7.29
N VAL A 654 27.23 -88.16 8.32
CA VAL A 654 27.24 -87.08 9.32
C VAL A 654 27.54 -85.72 8.67
N SER A 655 28.54 -85.65 7.79
CA SER A 655 28.87 -84.41 7.07
C SER A 655 27.74 -83.91 6.16
N ALA A 656 26.97 -84.82 5.55
CA ALA A 656 25.79 -84.47 4.77
C ALA A 656 24.65 -83.92 5.65
N GLU A 657 24.45 -84.49 6.85
CA GLU A 657 23.48 -84.00 7.83
C GLU A 657 23.87 -82.61 8.37
N ASP A 658 25.14 -82.40 8.73
CA ASP A 658 25.68 -81.08 9.13
C ASP A 658 25.48 -80.03 8.02
N THR A 659 25.72 -80.41 6.76
CA THR A 659 25.50 -79.54 5.59
C THR A 659 24.03 -79.15 5.46
N ARG A 660 23.11 -80.11 5.61
CA ARG A 660 21.65 -79.86 5.59
C ARG A 660 21.24 -78.89 6.70
N ASN A 661 21.82 -79.02 7.90
CA ASN A 661 21.56 -78.13 9.03
C ASN A 661 22.12 -76.71 8.80
N MET A 662 23.31 -76.56 8.19
CA MET A 662 23.84 -75.26 7.78
C MET A 662 22.97 -74.58 6.73
N VAL A 663 22.50 -75.34 5.72
CA VAL A 663 21.59 -74.83 4.68
C VAL A 663 20.27 -74.32 5.26
N PHE A 664 19.73 -74.95 6.31
CA PHE A 664 18.56 -74.46 7.02
C PHE A 664 18.79 -73.09 7.69
N GLN A 665 19.98 -72.87 8.28
CA GLN A 665 20.35 -71.57 8.84
C GLN A 665 20.52 -70.49 7.76
N ILE A 666 21.11 -70.86 6.60
CA ILE A 666 21.20 -69.96 5.43
C ILE A 666 19.80 -69.52 5.01
N ALA A 667 18.87 -70.47 4.81
CA ALA A 667 17.49 -70.15 4.42
C ALA A 667 16.77 -69.21 5.41
N LYS A 668 17.00 -69.38 6.72
CA LYS A 668 16.49 -68.45 7.75
C LYS A 668 17.08 -67.04 7.60
N ALA A 669 18.40 -66.93 7.43
CA ALA A 669 19.09 -65.66 7.24
C ALA A 669 18.64 -64.96 5.94
N THR A 670 18.45 -65.70 4.85
CA THR A 670 17.94 -65.20 3.57
C THR A 670 16.51 -64.64 3.70
N LEU A 671 15.64 -65.27 4.50
CA LEU A 671 14.30 -64.75 4.80
C LEU A 671 14.35 -63.45 5.63
N GLU A 672 15.27 -63.34 6.57
CA GLU A 672 15.50 -62.11 7.35
C GLU A 672 16.06 -60.98 6.47
N GLN A 673 17.02 -61.29 5.59
CA GLN A 673 17.51 -60.35 4.57
C GLN A 673 16.41 -59.87 3.63
N SER A 674 15.53 -60.76 3.16
CA SER A 674 14.40 -60.40 2.28
C SER A 674 13.47 -59.37 2.93
N LYS A 675 13.15 -59.54 4.23
CA LYS A 675 12.38 -58.55 5.00
C LYS A 675 13.13 -57.22 5.13
N GLY A 676 14.43 -57.27 5.36
CA GLY A 676 15.30 -56.08 5.40
C GLY A 676 15.29 -55.30 4.09
N SER A 677 15.45 -55.97 2.94
CA SER A 677 15.43 -55.35 1.62
C SER A 677 14.10 -54.67 1.30
N GLU A 678 12.96 -55.31 1.59
CA GLU A 678 11.65 -54.68 1.37
C GLU A 678 11.45 -53.47 2.30
N GLN A 679 11.93 -53.53 3.54
CA GLN A 679 11.89 -52.38 4.45
C GLN A 679 12.74 -51.21 3.95
N ILE A 680 13.93 -51.45 3.37
CA ILE A 680 14.76 -50.38 2.78
C ILE A 680 14.07 -49.80 1.54
N LYS A 681 13.44 -50.62 0.70
CA LYS A 681 12.63 -50.17 -0.45
C LYS A 681 11.47 -49.25 -0.04
N ILE A 682 10.76 -49.59 1.04
CA ILE A 682 9.73 -48.71 1.62
C ILE A 682 10.36 -47.41 2.15
N SER A 683 11.51 -47.48 2.82
CA SER A 683 12.24 -46.30 3.29
C SER A 683 12.67 -45.38 2.14
N MET A 684 13.15 -45.92 1.01
CA MET A 684 13.51 -45.10 -0.17
C MET A 684 12.29 -44.42 -0.79
N SER A 685 11.14 -45.11 -0.88
CA SER A 685 9.88 -44.47 -1.29
C SER A 685 9.47 -43.32 -0.37
N ASN A 686 9.72 -43.44 0.93
CA ASN A 686 9.54 -42.34 1.89
C ASN A 686 10.54 -41.19 1.67
N VAL A 687 11.80 -41.48 1.36
CA VAL A 687 12.80 -40.44 1.00
C VAL A 687 12.36 -39.67 -0.24
N THR A 688 11.94 -40.34 -1.31
CA THR A 688 11.40 -39.68 -2.52
C THR A 688 10.19 -38.80 -2.22
N ARG A 689 9.31 -39.22 -1.30
CA ARG A 689 8.16 -38.41 -0.85
C ARG A 689 8.59 -37.19 -0.02
N SER A 690 9.59 -37.32 0.84
CA SER A 690 10.18 -36.21 1.59
C SER A 690 10.86 -35.20 0.67
N VAL A 691 11.64 -35.67 -0.32
CA VAL A 691 12.24 -34.88 -1.41
C VAL A 691 11.19 -33.99 -2.11
N ASN A 692 10.05 -34.56 -2.53
CA ASN A 692 8.96 -33.80 -3.16
C ASN A 692 8.33 -32.76 -2.21
N THR A 693 8.30 -33.05 -0.90
CA THR A 693 7.81 -32.12 0.12
C THR A 693 8.79 -30.95 0.32
N ILE A 694 10.09 -31.23 0.32
CA ILE A 694 11.16 -30.22 0.39
C ILE A 694 11.11 -29.32 -0.85
N LEU A 695 11.01 -29.87 -2.07
CA LEU A 695 10.85 -29.07 -3.30
C LEU A 695 9.71 -28.04 -3.19
N LYS A 696 8.53 -28.49 -2.73
CA LYS A 696 7.37 -27.62 -2.54
C LYS A 696 7.65 -26.52 -1.51
N ALA A 697 8.23 -26.88 -0.36
CA ALA A 697 8.58 -25.92 0.69
C ALA A 697 9.62 -24.88 0.20
N THR A 698 10.67 -25.32 -0.51
CA THR A 698 11.70 -24.46 -1.10
C THR A 698 11.11 -23.48 -2.12
N GLN A 699 10.14 -23.91 -2.94
CA GLN A 699 9.47 -23.05 -3.91
C GLN A 699 8.46 -22.08 -3.28
N GLU A 700 7.79 -22.49 -2.20
CA GLU A 700 7.00 -21.59 -1.34
C GLU A 700 7.91 -20.54 -0.67
N GLN A 701 9.07 -20.94 -0.16
CA GLN A 701 10.07 -20.05 0.44
C GLN A 701 10.65 -19.05 -0.57
N ALA A 702 10.93 -19.47 -1.80
CA ALA A 702 11.34 -18.59 -2.91
C ALA A 702 10.27 -17.57 -3.33
N THR A 703 9.00 -17.91 -3.10
CA THR A 703 7.87 -17.00 -3.32
C THR A 703 7.69 -16.06 -2.13
N GLY A 704 7.87 -16.57 -0.89
CA GLY A 704 7.93 -15.76 0.33
C GLY A 704 9.02 -14.71 0.29
N GLY A 705 10.27 -15.09 -0.03
CA GLY A 705 11.41 -14.17 -0.14
C GLY A 705 11.16 -13.03 -1.13
N ARG A 706 10.56 -13.30 -2.30
CA ARG A 706 10.14 -12.25 -3.25
C ARG A 706 9.09 -11.29 -2.66
N ARG A 707 8.13 -11.79 -1.88
CA ARG A 707 7.13 -10.92 -1.21
C ARG A 707 7.78 -10.03 -0.14
N ILE A 708 8.72 -10.55 0.63
CA ILE A 708 9.47 -9.75 1.62
C ILE A 708 10.34 -8.72 0.90
N SER A 709 10.96 -9.06 -0.24
CA SER A 709 11.76 -8.12 -1.04
C SER A 709 10.94 -6.94 -1.57
N LEU A 710 9.73 -7.20 -2.07
CA LEU A 710 8.81 -6.14 -2.51
C LEU A 710 8.38 -5.26 -1.32
N ALA A 711 8.05 -5.85 -0.18
CA ALA A 711 7.70 -5.09 1.03
C ALA A 711 8.87 -4.26 1.58
N ALA A 712 10.11 -4.76 1.49
CA ALA A 712 11.30 -4.02 1.88
C ALA A 712 11.52 -2.77 1.00
N GLU A 713 11.29 -2.88 -0.32
CA GLU A 713 11.36 -1.72 -1.23
C GLU A 713 10.21 -0.73 -0.99
N GLU A 714 9.00 -1.19 -0.69
CA GLU A 714 7.87 -0.31 -0.30
C GLU A 714 8.18 0.46 1.00
N ILE A 715 8.72 -0.21 2.02
CA ILE A 715 9.14 0.45 3.28
C ILE A 715 10.31 1.42 3.02
N ARG A 716 11.22 1.10 2.08
CA ARG A 716 12.30 2.02 1.66
C ARG A 716 11.73 3.31 1.07
N GLU A 717 10.73 3.20 0.19
CA GLU A 717 10.08 4.36 -0.39
C GLU A 717 9.37 5.19 0.68
N VAL A 718 8.55 4.56 1.53
CA VAL A 718 7.84 5.22 2.64
C VAL A 718 8.83 5.92 3.58
N THR A 719 9.97 5.29 3.91
CA THR A 719 11.01 5.88 4.75
C THR A 719 11.64 7.11 4.08
N GLY A 720 11.85 7.07 2.76
CA GLY A 720 12.27 8.24 1.98
C GLY A 720 11.23 9.38 1.98
N GLN A 721 9.94 9.04 1.85
CA GLN A 721 8.85 10.02 1.93
C GLN A 721 8.76 10.66 3.33
N VAL A 722 8.87 9.88 4.41
CA VAL A 722 8.92 10.39 5.80
C VAL A 722 10.10 11.33 5.99
N LYS A 723 11.31 10.98 5.52
CA LYS A 723 12.50 11.84 5.61
C LYS A 723 12.34 13.16 4.84
N LYS A 724 11.57 13.17 3.74
CA LYS A 724 11.21 14.40 3.03
C LYS A 724 10.18 15.23 3.82
N ALA A 725 9.14 14.58 4.35
CA ALA A 725 8.11 15.25 5.14
C ALA A 725 8.66 15.91 6.40
N THR A 726 9.58 15.26 7.14
CA THR A 726 10.22 15.85 8.33
C THR A 726 11.06 17.08 8.00
N LEU A 727 11.75 17.10 6.84
CA LEU A 727 12.47 18.29 6.37
C LEU A 727 11.53 19.45 6.05
N GLU A 728 10.41 19.19 5.38
CA GLU A 728 9.40 20.20 5.06
C GLU A 728 8.70 20.72 6.34
N GLN A 729 8.39 19.83 7.28
CA GLN A 729 7.76 20.17 8.57
C GLN A 729 8.70 20.96 9.49
N SER A 730 10.01 20.65 9.47
CA SER A 730 11.05 21.43 10.17
C SER A 730 11.12 22.86 9.64
N LYS A 731 11.12 23.02 8.31
CA LYS A 731 11.06 24.33 7.66
C LYS A 731 9.78 25.10 8.00
N GLY A 732 8.63 24.43 8.01
CA GLY A 732 7.35 25.01 8.44
C GLY A 732 7.38 25.47 9.90
N SER A 733 7.91 24.65 10.81
CA SER A 733 8.06 24.96 12.23
C SER A 733 8.96 26.20 12.45
N SER A 734 10.06 26.30 11.71
CA SER A 734 10.92 27.49 11.70
C SER A 734 10.18 28.75 11.22
N GLN A 735 9.31 28.63 10.21
CA GLN A 735 8.49 29.74 9.73
C GLN A 735 7.44 30.18 10.77
N ILE A 736 6.79 29.24 11.46
CA ILE A 736 5.82 29.55 12.53
C ILE A 736 6.53 30.21 13.71
N SER A 737 7.68 29.68 14.15
CA SER A 737 8.50 30.28 15.21
C SER A 737 8.86 31.73 14.90
N LYS A 738 9.30 32.01 13.66
CA LYS A 738 9.54 33.38 13.20
C LYS A 738 8.27 34.24 13.22
N ALA A 739 7.14 33.71 12.76
CA ALA A 739 5.86 34.42 12.77
C ALA A 739 5.38 34.76 14.19
N MET A 740 5.60 33.89 15.19
CA MET A 740 5.29 34.18 16.59
C MET A 740 6.18 35.28 17.16
N GLY A 741 7.49 35.26 16.88
CA GLY A 741 8.39 36.36 17.24
C GLY A 741 8.01 37.68 16.56
N ASP A 742 7.55 37.62 15.31
CA ASP A 742 6.93 38.77 14.64
C ASP A 742 5.68 39.24 15.39
N ILE A 743 4.71 38.38 15.71
CA ILE A 743 3.50 38.76 16.46
C ILE A 743 3.85 39.39 17.81
N ALA A 744 4.73 38.79 18.62
CA ALA A 744 5.18 39.34 19.90
C ALA A 744 5.74 40.78 19.75
N SER A 745 6.52 41.05 18.69
CA SER A 745 7.00 42.42 18.41
C SER A 745 5.88 43.41 18.06
N LYS A 746 4.81 42.94 17.38
CA LYS A 746 3.66 43.79 17.02
C LYS A 746 2.74 43.99 18.23
N VAL A 747 2.62 42.99 19.11
CA VAL A 747 1.92 43.08 20.40
C VAL A 747 2.50 44.23 21.24
N GLN A 748 3.84 44.26 21.43
CA GLN A 748 4.50 45.36 22.13
C GLN A 748 4.29 46.72 21.44
N SER A 749 4.30 46.77 20.10
CA SER A 749 4.04 48.02 19.37
C SER A 749 2.62 48.55 19.58
N VAL A 750 1.60 47.68 19.63
CA VAL A 750 0.21 48.10 19.87
C VAL A 750 0.03 48.55 21.32
N LEU A 751 0.58 47.82 22.30
CA LEU A 751 0.58 48.22 23.72
C LEU A 751 1.19 49.61 23.93
N ARG A 752 2.25 49.93 23.19
CA ARG A 752 2.84 51.28 23.19
C ARG A 752 1.87 52.33 22.65
N SER A 753 1.24 52.09 21.50
CA SER A 753 0.26 53.03 20.92
C SER A 753 -0.99 53.21 21.78
N ILE A 754 -1.40 52.20 22.56
CA ILE A 754 -2.48 52.34 23.55
C ILE A 754 -2.10 53.32 24.66
N ASN A 755 -0.88 53.22 25.20
CA ASN A 755 -0.39 54.19 26.20
C ASN A 755 -0.27 55.61 25.63
N GLU A 756 0.17 55.74 24.38
CA GLU A 756 0.24 57.04 23.68
C GLU A 756 -1.18 57.64 23.51
N GLN A 757 -2.17 56.86 23.05
CA GLN A 757 -3.57 57.30 22.96
C GLN A 757 -4.24 57.60 24.31
N LYS A 758 -3.86 56.90 25.38
CA LYS A 758 -4.35 57.19 26.73
C LYS A 758 -3.87 58.56 27.21
N GLY A 759 -2.60 58.90 26.96
CA GLY A 759 -2.05 60.23 27.22
C GLY A 759 -2.69 61.34 26.37
N GLU A 760 -3.01 61.06 25.10
CA GLU A 760 -3.79 61.98 24.26
C GLU A 760 -5.21 62.21 24.81
N SER A 761 -5.88 61.15 25.29
CA SER A 761 -7.21 61.24 25.92
C SER A 761 -7.21 62.13 27.16
N GLU A 762 -6.20 62.02 28.03
CA GLU A 762 -6.02 62.90 29.20
C GLU A 762 -5.81 64.37 28.80
N LEU A 763 -5.06 64.64 27.74
CA LEU A 763 -4.88 65.99 27.21
C LEU A 763 -6.19 66.58 26.65
N ILE A 764 -7.03 65.76 26.00
CA ILE A 764 -8.34 66.19 25.51
C ILE A 764 -9.28 66.45 26.69
N LEU A 765 -9.31 65.60 27.72
CA LEU A 765 -10.09 65.85 28.95
C LEU A 765 -9.71 67.18 29.61
N LYS A 766 -8.41 67.48 29.68
CA LYS A 766 -7.91 68.77 30.19
C LYS A 766 -8.33 69.96 29.31
N ALA A 767 -8.34 69.78 27.99
CA ALA A 767 -8.86 70.80 27.07
C ALA A 767 -10.37 71.01 27.25
N ILE A 768 -11.15 69.95 27.48
CA ILE A 768 -12.59 70.03 27.76
C ILE A 768 -12.87 70.82 29.04
N SER A 769 -12.13 70.56 30.13
CA SER A 769 -12.23 71.32 31.38
C SER A 769 -12.02 72.83 31.14
N ASN A 770 -11.00 73.22 30.37
CA ASN A 770 -10.77 74.63 30.03
C ASN A 770 -11.92 75.24 29.22
N ILE A 771 -12.58 74.46 28.35
CA ILE A 771 -13.74 74.92 27.58
C ILE A 771 -14.97 75.04 28.49
N GLU A 772 -15.12 74.18 29.49
CA GLU A 772 -16.17 74.25 30.52
C GLU A 772 -16.03 75.50 31.39
N ASP A 773 -14.82 75.79 31.88
CA ASP A 773 -14.48 77.03 32.59
C ASP A 773 -14.81 78.27 31.74
N THR A 774 -14.38 78.27 30.47
CA THR A 774 -14.66 79.35 29.51
C THR A 774 -16.17 79.50 29.23
N THR A 775 -16.90 78.39 29.21
CA THR A 775 -18.36 78.38 28.98
C THR A 775 -19.08 79.01 30.18
N THR A 776 -18.64 78.69 31.40
CA THR A 776 -19.13 79.26 32.66
C THR A 776 -18.83 80.76 32.73
N GLU A 777 -17.59 81.17 32.46
CA GLU A 777 -17.20 82.60 32.46
C GLU A 777 -18.01 83.41 31.44
N ASN A 778 -18.32 82.84 30.27
CA ASN A 778 -19.18 83.48 29.28
C ASN A 778 -20.62 83.69 29.79
N VAL A 779 -21.17 82.76 30.59
CA VAL A 779 -22.50 82.92 31.21
C VAL A 779 -22.47 84.02 32.28
N ASP A 780 -21.44 84.06 33.12
CA ASP A 780 -21.28 85.10 34.16
C ASP A 780 -21.07 86.51 33.56
N ARG A 781 -20.27 86.60 32.49
CA ARG A 781 -20.10 87.83 31.71
C ARG A 781 -21.42 88.29 31.09
N VAL A 782 -22.22 87.37 30.53
CA VAL A 782 -23.55 87.70 30.01
C VAL A 782 -24.50 88.18 31.12
N SER A 783 -24.50 87.55 32.30
CA SER A 783 -25.29 88.00 33.45
C SER A 783 -24.90 89.41 33.90
N SER A 784 -23.60 89.73 33.88
CA SER A 784 -23.08 91.07 34.16
C SER A 784 -23.50 92.08 33.08
N MET A 785 -23.54 91.65 31.81
CA MET A 785 -23.95 92.48 30.69
C MET A 785 -25.45 92.82 30.74
N ASP A 786 -26.31 91.86 31.10
CA ASP A 786 -27.76 92.08 31.26
C ASP A 786 -28.05 93.04 32.44
N PHE A 787 -27.24 93.01 33.51
CA PHE A 787 -27.32 93.96 34.63
C PHE A 787 -26.98 95.41 34.20
N GLU A 788 -25.93 95.61 33.40
CA GLU A 788 -25.60 96.95 32.87
C GLU A 788 -26.62 97.43 31.81
N VAL A 789 -27.21 96.53 31.03
CA VAL A 789 -28.33 96.83 30.12
C VAL A 789 -29.54 97.38 30.89
N VAL A 790 -29.87 96.80 32.05
CA VAL A 790 -30.95 97.29 32.92
C VAL A 790 -30.65 98.71 33.42
N LYS A 791 -29.43 98.98 33.89
CA LYS A 791 -29.02 100.34 34.32
C LYS A 791 -29.10 101.36 33.18
N LEU A 792 -28.57 101.03 32.00
CA LEU A 792 -28.60 101.93 30.84
C LEU A 792 -30.03 102.21 30.38
N THR A 793 -30.92 101.23 30.46
CA THR A 793 -32.35 101.41 30.17
C THR A 793 -33.00 102.41 31.13
N ASP A 794 -32.67 102.37 32.42
CA ASP A 794 -33.17 103.33 33.41
C ASP A 794 -32.55 104.73 33.24
N LEU A 795 -31.26 104.81 32.88
CA LEU A 795 -30.57 106.08 32.60
C LEU A 795 -31.15 106.80 31.38
N VAL A 796 -31.48 106.07 30.31
CA VAL A 796 -32.13 106.65 29.11
C VAL A 796 -33.55 107.13 29.42
N LYS A 797 -34.27 106.42 30.28
CA LYS A 797 -35.61 106.82 30.74
C LYS A 797 -35.57 108.17 31.48
N GLN A 798 -34.53 108.42 32.29
CA GLN A 798 -34.30 109.72 32.92
C GLN A 798 -33.90 110.81 31.89
N LEU A 799 -33.20 110.44 30.82
CA LEU A 799 -32.82 111.37 29.74
C LEU A 799 -34.03 111.83 28.91
N GLN A 800 -34.96 110.93 28.59
CA GLN A 800 -36.19 111.25 27.85
C GLN A 800 -37.09 112.24 28.62
N ASP A 801 -37.15 112.12 29.96
CA ASP A 801 -37.94 113.01 30.83
C ASP A 801 -37.40 114.46 30.87
N GLN A 802 -36.10 114.65 30.64
CA GLN A 802 -35.47 115.98 30.52
C GLN A 802 -35.75 116.66 29.17
N VAL A 803 -35.87 115.89 28.08
CA VAL A 803 -36.05 116.43 26.71
C VAL A 803 -37.49 116.91 26.46
N GLY A 804 -38.48 116.34 27.15
CA GLY A 804 -39.91 116.65 26.98
C GLY A 804 -40.38 118.08 27.34
N ARG A 805 -39.47 119.03 27.58
CA ARG A 805 -39.78 120.43 27.93
C ARG A 805 -39.50 121.47 26.83
N PHE A 806 -38.96 121.05 25.68
CA PHE A 806 -38.77 121.93 24.51
C PHE A 806 -39.90 121.75 23.49
N LYS A 807 -40.38 122.85 22.91
CA LYS A 807 -41.35 122.80 21.81
C LYS A 807 -40.61 122.85 20.48
N VAL A 808 -40.61 121.71 19.79
CA VAL A 808 -40.06 121.47 18.45
C VAL A 808 -41.22 121.30 17.47
#